data_AF-A0A1V4W2Y9-F1
#
_entry.id   AF-A0A1V4W2Y9-F1
#
_cell.length_a   1.000
_cell.length_b   1.000
_cell.length_c   1.000
_cell.angle_alpha   90.00
_cell.angle_beta   90.00
_cell.angle_gamma   90.00
#
_symmetry.space_group_name_H-M   'P 1'
#
loop_
_entity.id
_entity.type
_entity.pdbx_description
1 polymer ?
#
loop_
_entity_poly.entity_id
_entity_poly.type
_entity_poly.pdbx_seq_one_letter_code
_entity_poly.pdbx_strand_id
1 'polypeptide(L)'
;MRYAETGFNLEVDLSTGNIEKVETDPKWTEQHIGGLGTNMKIMWDRVPPETEPFSPDNLLIFSSGLLCGTPAPGANRTMITTISPQTQFVAYSMMGGFFAPELKYAGYDKVIISGKSPKLVYLWINDDKVEIRDASHLAGKGAVETQEIIKKELNEPRAHVAAIGLAGENRVFFASIEQGRSSASRQGLGAVMGDKGLKAIAVRGTKDINIYKPEELVKLSEWALEYAMWRQANPVPGMIPIVAILGSPQEMLECDERWHTENFMWGNARNRRKGFWTPEIEEQWTKTQLGVRTRLISCYNCPLKCGALISVPGVSRYMMKCFTKLTYAMGAYVDDLEFGFRIAQRATEYGIDGFSGPQVMAFAVELLEAGILTEKDFEGCPEGNAERFYWLLDRIVRREGIGDILADGTYWAALKIGNGADAFAHNNIRKQEQAPLKLGMLNPIYYLMYCTNEKGNITQIEGQWPQMPYAKPEHREQFCKDWFQVPDEHFYEYFLKWEPRGEYSMPYYPDIKACCEIVDWMERMHTIDDACGVCTGISAFHLKPPYHLHNYPEFISYASGINMDYDELIKVSNRNRQLVRSVNVRRGYRRADDTPPEDHWKKRLPEYEKELMDAYCRFKGWNLDGVPTKESLQELDLAYIAEDFEQRGIYKDGED
;
A
#
# COMPACT_ATOMS: atom_id res chain seq x y z
N MET A 1 12.58 -18.59 -24.91
CA MET A 1 13.21 -18.26 -23.61
C MET A 1 12.60 -16.95 -23.15
N ARG A 2 12.14 -16.87 -21.90
CA ARG A 2 11.57 -15.63 -21.32
C ARG A 2 12.70 -14.79 -20.71
N TYR A 3 12.51 -13.47 -20.68
CA TYR A 3 13.45 -12.51 -20.11
C TYR A 3 12.74 -11.63 -19.09
N ALA A 4 13.49 -11.13 -18.11
CA ALA A 4 13.02 -10.46 -16.89
C ALA A 4 12.11 -11.32 -16.01
N GLU A 5 11.00 -11.85 -16.54
CA GLU A 5 10.19 -12.86 -15.86
C GLU A 5 10.80 -14.25 -15.97
N THR A 6 10.41 -15.15 -15.06
CA THR A 6 10.85 -16.55 -15.10
C THR A 6 9.98 -17.38 -16.02
N GLY A 7 8.73 -16.97 -16.24
CA GLY A 7 7.73 -17.68 -17.04
C GLY A 7 7.01 -18.79 -16.28
N PHE A 8 7.14 -18.83 -14.95
CA PHE A 8 6.57 -19.91 -14.12
C PHE A 8 5.97 -19.39 -12.83
N ASN A 9 4.80 -19.92 -12.49
CA ASN A 9 4.17 -19.76 -11.18
C ASN A 9 4.27 -21.07 -10.38
N LEU A 10 4.21 -20.96 -9.05
CA LEU A 10 3.87 -22.06 -8.16
C LEU A 10 2.39 -22.00 -7.81
N GLU A 11 1.63 -23.02 -8.17
CA GLU A 11 0.26 -23.25 -7.73
C GLU A 11 0.29 -24.19 -6.52
N VAL A 12 -0.23 -23.73 -5.38
CA VAL A 12 -0.21 -24.47 -4.11
C VAL A 12 -1.64 -24.60 -3.58
N ASP A 13 -2.15 -25.83 -3.54
CA ASP A 13 -3.41 -26.15 -2.88
C ASP A 13 -3.14 -26.70 -1.48
N LEU A 14 -3.40 -25.89 -0.46
CA LEU A 14 -3.16 -26.25 0.93
C LEU A 14 -4.12 -27.31 1.47
N SER A 15 -5.25 -27.55 0.82
CA SER A 15 -6.19 -28.60 1.23
C SER A 15 -5.73 -29.99 0.84
N THR A 16 -5.10 -30.12 -0.34
CA THR A 16 -4.56 -31.40 -0.83
C THR A 16 -3.06 -31.55 -0.55
N GLY A 17 -2.35 -30.45 -0.30
CA GLY A 17 -0.90 -30.40 -0.22
C GLY A 17 -0.23 -30.46 -1.60
N ASN A 18 -0.98 -30.29 -2.69
CA ASN A 18 -0.43 -30.29 -4.03
C ASN A 18 0.40 -29.02 -4.30
N ILE A 19 1.53 -29.19 -4.99
CA ILE A 19 2.44 -28.13 -5.39
C ILE A 19 2.79 -28.36 -6.85
N GLU A 20 2.46 -27.40 -7.71
CA GLU A 20 2.68 -27.52 -9.14
C GLU A 20 3.41 -26.28 -9.67
N LYS A 21 4.42 -26.51 -10.51
CA LYS A 21 5.08 -25.46 -11.29
C LYS A 21 4.37 -25.34 -12.63
N VAL A 22 3.72 -24.21 -12.87
CA VAL A 22 2.89 -23.97 -14.05
C VAL A 22 3.54 -22.89 -14.92
N GLU A 23 3.71 -23.18 -16.20
CA GLU A 23 4.19 -22.21 -17.20
C GLU A 23 3.12 -21.13 -17.44
N THR A 24 3.54 -19.87 -17.52
CA THR A 24 2.63 -18.73 -17.73
C THR A 24 2.38 -18.47 -19.22
N ASP A 25 1.19 -17.93 -19.55
CA ASP A 25 0.93 -17.46 -20.92
C ASP A 25 1.78 -16.22 -21.21
N PRO A 26 2.66 -16.27 -22.22
CA PRO A 26 3.51 -15.15 -22.55
C PRO A 26 2.78 -13.86 -22.91
N LYS A 27 1.54 -13.97 -23.41
CA LYS A 27 0.69 -12.83 -23.79
C LYS A 27 0.22 -12.03 -22.59
N TRP A 28 0.11 -12.65 -21.41
CA TRP A 28 -0.31 -11.92 -20.21
C TRP A 28 0.74 -10.88 -19.81
N THR A 29 2.02 -11.16 -20.03
CA THR A 29 3.10 -10.20 -19.79
C THR A 29 3.03 -9.03 -20.77
N GLU A 30 2.72 -9.29 -22.05
CA GLU A 30 2.52 -8.22 -23.05
C GLU A 30 1.32 -7.34 -22.69
N GLN A 31 0.19 -7.96 -22.30
CA GLN A 31 -1.06 -7.25 -22.02
C GLN A 31 -1.07 -6.54 -20.66
N HIS A 32 -0.36 -7.07 -19.67
CA HIS A 32 -0.48 -6.66 -18.26
C HIS A 32 0.85 -6.40 -17.54
N ILE A 33 2.00 -6.50 -18.23
CA ILE A 33 3.37 -6.36 -17.71
C ILE A 33 3.79 -7.45 -16.72
N GLY A 34 3.10 -7.57 -15.59
CA GLY A 34 3.50 -8.44 -14.50
C GLY A 34 2.82 -8.04 -13.19
N GLY A 35 3.38 -8.45 -12.06
CA GLY A 35 2.99 -7.96 -10.73
C GLY A 35 1.48 -7.86 -10.53
N LEU A 36 1.00 -6.69 -10.12
CA LEU A 36 -0.42 -6.41 -9.91
C LEU A 36 -1.30 -6.68 -11.14
N GLY A 37 -0.88 -6.29 -12.35
CA GLY A 37 -1.70 -6.44 -13.56
C GLY A 37 -2.07 -7.90 -13.81
N THR A 38 -1.06 -8.78 -13.84
CA THR A 38 -1.27 -10.23 -13.98
C THR A 38 -1.98 -10.85 -12.77
N ASN A 39 -1.79 -10.33 -11.56
CA ASN A 39 -2.58 -10.78 -10.41
C ASN A 39 -4.07 -10.49 -10.61
N MET A 40 -4.43 -9.32 -11.14
CA MET A 40 -5.82 -8.97 -11.41
C MET A 40 -6.44 -9.83 -12.50
N LYS A 41 -5.66 -10.23 -13.51
CA LYS A 41 -6.12 -11.19 -14.53
C LYS A 41 -6.48 -12.53 -13.89
N ILE A 42 -5.61 -13.03 -13.00
CA ILE A 42 -5.85 -14.26 -12.22
C ILE A 42 -7.11 -14.11 -11.34
N MET A 43 -7.24 -13.01 -10.60
CA MET A 43 -8.42 -12.75 -9.76
C MET A 43 -9.70 -12.68 -10.59
N TRP A 44 -9.67 -12.04 -11.76
CA TRP A 44 -10.81 -11.98 -12.65
C TRP A 44 -11.23 -13.38 -13.13
N ASP A 45 -10.28 -14.19 -13.61
CA ASP A 45 -10.58 -15.49 -14.20
C ASP A 45 -10.99 -16.55 -13.16
N ARG A 46 -10.45 -16.48 -11.94
CA ARG A 46 -10.52 -17.59 -10.97
C ARG A 46 -11.27 -17.29 -9.67
N VAL A 47 -11.52 -16.02 -9.36
CA VAL A 47 -12.21 -15.64 -8.11
C VAL A 47 -13.52 -14.94 -8.45
N PRO A 48 -14.63 -15.69 -8.53
CA PRO A 48 -15.93 -15.11 -8.85
C PRO A 48 -16.46 -14.25 -7.68
N PRO A 49 -17.43 -13.36 -7.92
CA PRO A 49 -17.83 -12.37 -6.92
C PRO A 49 -18.50 -12.95 -5.66
N GLU A 50 -19.06 -14.16 -5.74
CA GLU A 50 -19.62 -14.91 -4.62
C GLU A 50 -18.56 -15.50 -3.68
N THR A 51 -17.28 -15.48 -4.06
CA THR A 51 -16.21 -15.98 -3.18
C THR A 51 -16.05 -15.05 -1.98
N GLU A 52 -16.31 -15.59 -0.79
CA GLU A 52 -16.12 -14.92 0.49
C GLU A 52 -14.62 -14.83 0.88
N PRO A 53 -14.19 -13.82 1.66
CA PRO A 53 -12.78 -13.62 2.00
C PRO A 53 -12.11 -14.80 2.72
N PHE A 54 -12.87 -15.54 3.54
CA PHE A 54 -12.39 -16.75 4.22
C PHE A 54 -12.93 -18.03 3.55
N SER A 55 -13.29 -17.99 2.26
CA SER A 55 -13.53 -19.21 1.49
C SER A 55 -12.20 -19.91 1.19
N PRO A 56 -12.14 -21.26 1.17
CA PRO A 56 -10.98 -21.96 0.57
C PRO A 56 -10.68 -21.53 -0.87
N ASP A 57 -11.70 -21.07 -1.60
CA ASP A 57 -11.59 -20.65 -3.01
C ASP A 57 -11.02 -19.22 -3.16
N ASN A 58 -10.98 -18.42 -2.09
CA ASN A 58 -10.30 -17.13 -2.16
C ASN A 58 -8.80 -17.38 -2.38
N LEU A 59 -8.21 -16.73 -3.39
CA LEU A 59 -6.79 -16.87 -3.66
C LEU A 59 -5.97 -15.91 -2.79
N LEU A 60 -4.79 -16.38 -2.36
CA LEU A 60 -3.74 -15.51 -1.82
C LEU A 60 -2.53 -15.62 -2.73
N ILE A 61 -2.24 -14.53 -3.45
CA ILE A 61 -1.21 -14.51 -4.50
C ILE A 61 -0.04 -13.68 -4.02
N PHE A 62 1.15 -14.28 -3.88
CA PHE A 62 2.41 -13.56 -3.72
C PHE A 62 3.05 -13.44 -5.09
N SER A 63 3.36 -12.22 -5.53
CA SER A 63 3.95 -12.01 -6.86
C SER A 63 5.13 -11.06 -6.80
N SER A 64 6.13 -11.32 -7.61
CA SER A 64 7.19 -10.35 -7.94
C SER A 64 6.79 -9.52 -9.15
N GLY A 65 7.20 -8.25 -9.15
CA GLY A 65 7.06 -7.43 -10.36
C GLY A 65 8.01 -7.87 -11.47
N LEU A 66 7.69 -7.47 -12.71
CA LEU A 66 8.44 -7.89 -13.90
C LEU A 66 9.95 -7.66 -13.76
N LEU A 67 10.35 -6.48 -13.25
CA LEU A 67 11.75 -6.06 -13.15
C LEU A 67 12.46 -6.53 -11.88
N CYS A 68 11.77 -7.22 -10.96
CA CYS A 68 12.41 -7.75 -9.76
C CYS A 68 13.51 -8.77 -10.11
N GLY A 69 14.64 -8.69 -9.40
CA GLY A 69 15.82 -9.54 -9.62
C GLY A 69 16.74 -9.07 -10.74
N THR A 70 16.33 -8.06 -11.52
CA THR A 70 17.16 -7.41 -12.53
C THR A 70 18.06 -6.32 -11.90
N PRO A 71 19.04 -5.75 -12.65
CA PRO A 71 19.85 -4.62 -12.19
C PRO A 71 19.08 -3.30 -11.97
N ALA A 72 17.80 -3.21 -12.35
CA ALA A 72 16.98 -2.02 -12.21
C ALA A 72 16.92 -1.56 -10.73
N PRO A 73 17.40 -0.34 -10.39
CA PRO A 73 17.48 0.14 -9.02
C PRO A 73 16.13 0.20 -8.32
N GLY A 74 16.02 -0.41 -7.14
CA GLY A 74 14.80 -0.40 -6.34
C GLY A 74 13.67 -1.29 -6.87
N ALA A 75 13.89 -2.09 -7.91
CA ALA A 75 12.96 -3.11 -8.40
C ALA A 75 12.97 -4.34 -7.47
N ASN A 76 12.17 -4.29 -6.40
CA ASN A 76 12.19 -5.28 -5.31
C ASN A 76 10.84 -5.51 -4.61
N ARG A 77 9.73 -5.05 -5.21
CA ARG A 77 8.42 -5.13 -4.58
C ARG A 77 7.73 -6.48 -4.84
N THR A 78 7.24 -7.05 -3.75
CA THR A 78 6.28 -8.15 -3.72
C THR A 78 4.89 -7.56 -3.67
N MET A 79 4.03 -7.93 -4.60
CA MET A 79 2.62 -7.56 -4.60
C MET A 79 1.83 -8.78 -4.12
N ILE A 80 1.16 -8.63 -2.98
CA ILE A 80 0.29 -9.67 -2.43
C ILE A 80 -1.15 -9.28 -2.72
N THR A 81 -1.95 -10.21 -3.24
CA THR A 81 -3.32 -9.95 -3.70
C THR A 81 -4.29 -11.01 -3.17
N THR A 82 -5.49 -10.58 -2.75
CA THR A 82 -6.59 -11.45 -2.31
C THR A 82 -7.92 -10.69 -2.28
N ILE A 83 -9.02 -11.28 -1.80
CA ILE A 83 -10.22 -10.54 -1.36
C ILE A 83 -10.06 -10.15 0.12
N SER A 84 -10.25 -8.87 0.42
CA SER A 84 -10.13 -8.34 1.79
C SER A 84 -11.26 -8.83 2.69
N PRO A 85 -10.98 -9.31 3.92
CA PRO A 85 -12.02 -9.52 4.93
C PRO A 85 -12.61 -8.20 5.45
N GLN A 86 -11.84 -7.10 5.40
CA GLN A 86 -12.31 -5.79 5.87
C GLN A 86 -13.21 -5.11 4.84
N THR A 87 -12.73 -4.94 3.61
CA THR A 87 -13.42 -4.13 2.60
C THR A 87 -14.46 -4.93 1.81
N GLN A 88 -14.30 -6.26 1.74
CA GLN A 88 -15.02 -7.20 0.86
C GLN A 88 -14.71 -7.03 -0.64
N PHE A 89 -13.78 -6.14 -0.96
CA PHE A 89 -13.27 -5.88 -2.30
C PHE A 89 -11.88 -6.50 -2.49
N VAL A 90 -11.31 -6.38 -3.68
CA VAL A 90 -9.95 -6.83 -3.92
C VAL A 90 -8.98 -6.04 -3.04
N ALA A 91 -8.11 -6.77 -2.35
CA ALA A 91 -6.98 -6.23 -1.62
C ALA A 91 -5.71 -6.45 -2.40
N TYR A 92 -4.86 -5.43 -2.47
CA TYR A 92 -3.50 -5.60 -2.91
C TYR A 92 -2.55 -4.73 -2.10
N SER A 93 -1.48 -5.35 -1.61
CA SER A 93 -0.53 -4.71 -0.70
C SER A 93 0.91 -5.00 -1.13
N MET A 94 1.77 -4.00 -0.97
CA MET A 94 3.14 -4.04 -1.47
C MET A 94 4.13 -4.19 -0.33
N MET A 95 4.99 -5.19 -0.43
CA MET A 95 6.08 -5.46 0.50
C MET A 95 7.41 -5.31 -0.23
N GLY A 96 8.28 -4.44 0.27
CA GLY A 96 9.65 -4.31 -0.28
C GLY A 96 10.61 -5.33 0.32
N GLY A 97 11.86 -4.92 0.48
CA GLY A 97 12.87 -5.75 1.12
C GLY A 97 13.56 -6.61 0.09
N PHE A 98 13.48 -7.92 0.27
CA PHE A 98 14.30 -8.88 -0.47
C PHE A 98 13.53 -10.11 -0.97
N PHE A 99 12.25 -10.26 -0.60
CA PHE A 99 11.47 -11.46 -0.91
C PHE A 99 11.22 -11.67 -2.41
N ALA A 100 10.72 -10.65 -3.13
CA ALA A 100 10.43 -10.76 -4.56
C ALA A 100 11.68 -11.06 -5.43
N PRO A 101 12.83 -10.38 -5.25
CA PRO A 101 14.07 -10.77 -5.93
C PRO A 101 14.47 -12.23 -5.68
N GLU A 102 14.38 -12.70 -4.43
CA GLU A 102 14.73 -14.07 -4.07
C GLU A 102 13.80 -15.11 -4.71
N LEU A 103 12.51 -14.79 -4.81
CA LEU A 103 11.53 -15.63 -5.52
C LEU A 103 11.86 -15.75 -7.01
N LYS A 104 12.26 -14.64 -7.63
CA LYS A 104 12.75 -14.63 -9.02
C LYS A 104 13.99 -15.51 -9.16
N TYR A 105 14.97 -15.37 -8.28
CA TYR A 105 16.17 -16.23 -8.28
C TYR A 105 15.87 -17.71 -8.00
N ALA A 106 14.74 -18.04 -7.35
CA ALA A 106 14.30 -19.43 -7.19
C ALA A 106 13.66 -20.00 -8.48
N GLY A 107 13.28 -19.11 -9.41
CA GLY A 107 12.74 -19.45 -10.72
C GLY A 107 11.22 -19.25 -10.85
N TYR A 108 10.59 -18.42 -10.01
CA TYR A 108 9.15 -18.20 -10.02
C TYR A 108 8.78 -16.72 -10.05
N ASP A 109 7.71 -16.38 -10.76
CA ASP A 109 7.13 -15.05 -10.76
C ASP A 109 6.05 -14.88 -9.69
N LYS A 110 5.37 -15.98 -9.31
CA LYS A 110 4.29 -16.00 -8.31
C LYS A 110 4.24 -17.29 -7.51
N VAL A 111 3.68 -17.18 -6.30
CA VAL A 111 3.13 -18.29 -5.51
C VAL A 111 1.64 -18.00 -5.32
N ILE A 112 0.79 -18.85 -5.89
CA ILE A 112 -0.66 -18.74 -5.89
C ILE A 112 -1.22 -19.80 -4.95
N ILE A 113 -1.90 -19.37 -3.90
CA ILE A 113 -2.35 -20.25 -2.82
C ILE A 113 -3.87 -20.36 -2.84
N SER A 114 -4.37 -21.59 -2.97
CA SER A 114 -5.77 -21.97 -2.82
C SER A 114 -5.95 -22.96 -1.67
N GLY A 115 -7.20 -23.25 -1.32
CA GLY A 115 -7.53 -24.18 -0.24
C GLY A 115 -7.12 -23.65 1.13
N LYS A 116 -7.17 -24.55 2.10
CA LYS A 116 -6.76 -24.32 3.50
C LYS A 116 -6.10 -25.58 4.06
N SER A 117 -5.00 -25.39 4.77
CA SER A 117 -4.36 -26.45 5.51
C SER A 117 -5.11 -26.71 6.82
N PRO A 118 -5.38 -27.97 7.18
CA PRO A 118 -6.02 -28.31 8.46
C PRO A 118 -5.08 -28.12 9.67
N LYS A 119 -3.79 -27.92 9.44
CA LYS A 119 -2.76 -27.64 10.45
C LYS A 119 -1.99 -26.37 10.06
N LEU A 120 -1.35 -25.74 11.05
CA LEU A 120 -0.45 -24.64 10.77
C LEU A 120 0.79 -25.16 10.03
N VAL A 121 1.07 -24.63 8.84
CA VAL A 121 2.19 -25.03 7.97
C VAL A 121 2.99 -23.83 7.49
N TYR A 122 4.21 -24.05 6.98
CA TYR A 122 4.94 -23.06 6.19
C TYR A 122 5.37 -23.65 4.85
N LEU A 123 5.47 -22.82 3.81
CA LEU A 123 6.00 -23.22 2.51
C LEU A 123 7.49 -22.94 2.45
N TRP A 124 8.29 -23.91 2.01
CA TRP A 124 9.71 -23.75 1.77
C TRP A 124 10.03 -23.93 0.29
N ILE A 125 10.68 -22.93 -0.30
CA ILE A 125 11.12 -22.90 -1.69
C ILE A 125 12.64 -22.76 -1.69
N ASN A 126 13.35 -23.76 -2.22
CA ASN A 126 14.79 -23.68 -2.49
C ASN A 126 15.03 -24.10 -3.94
N ASP A 127 15.10 -23.11 -4.83
CA ASP A 127 15.16 -23.34 -6.28
C ASP A 127 14.03 -24.29 -6.74
N ASP A 128 14.34 -25.44 -7.33
CA ASP A 128 13.33 -26.42 -7.80
C ASP A 128 12.74 -27.29 -6.69
N LYS A 129 13.30 -27.26 -5.46
CA LYS A 129 12.75 -27.99 -4.33
C LYS A 129 11.71 -27.14 -3.62
N VAL A 130 10.45 -27.56 -3.68
CA VAL A 130 9.35 -26.91 -2.99
C VAL A 130 8.63 -27.90 -2.08
N GLU A 131 8.40 -27.53 -0.83
CA GLU A 131 7.79 -28.41 0.17
C GLU A 131 6.94 -27.64 1.19
N ILE A 132 5.81 -28.24 1.58
CA ILE A 132 5.00 -27.80 2.71
C ILE A 132 5.54 -28.47 3.98
N ARG A 133 5.82 -27.67 5.01
CA ARG A 133 6.42 -28.10 6.28
C ARG A 133 5.48 -27.81 7.44
N ASP A 134 5.53 -28.64 8.48
CA ASP A 134 4.80 -28.38 9.72
C ASP A 134 5.29 -27.07 10.36
N ALA A 135 4.36 -26.27 10.88
CA ALA A 135 4.64 -25.02 11.58
C ALA A 135 3.98 -24.98 12.96
N SER A 136 3.57 -26.12 13.52
CA SER A 136 2.85 -26.16 14.79
C SER A 136 3.69 -25.63 15.97
N HIS A 137 5.01 -25.82 15.91
CA HIS A 137 5.98 -25.27 16.87
C HIS A 137 6.16 -23.75 16.78
N LEU A 138 5.61 -23.11 15.74
CA LEU A 138 5.66 -21.67 15.50
C LEU A 138 4.35 -20.96 15.87
N ALA A 139 3.34 -21.70 16.37
CA ALA A 139 2.04 -21.15 16.74
C ALA A 139 2.19 -20.01 17.78
N GLY A 140 1.56 -18.87 17.48
CA GLY A 140 1.59 -17.66 18.30
C GLY A 140 2.95 -16.94 18.40
N LYS A 141 3.99 -17.42 17.71
CA LYS A 141 5.28 -16.72 17.63
C LYS A 141 5.15 -15.43 16.82
N GLY A 142 5.96 -14.44 17.19
CA GLY A 142 5.99 -13.17 16.46
C GLY A 142 6.44 -13.35 15.01
N ALA A 143 6.03 -12.46 14.12
CA ALA A 143 6.32 -12.55 12.69
C ALA A 143 7.83 -12.47 12.41
N VAL A 144 8.59 -11.64 13.13
CA VAL A 144 10.04 -11.51 12.95
C VAL A 144 10.76 -12.65 13.68
N GLU A 145 10.31 -13.02 14.87
CA GLU A 145 10.79 -14.22 15.58
C GLU A 145 10.68 -15.49 14.71
N THR A 146 9.54 -15.68 14.05
CA THR A 146 9.26 -16.82 13.16
C THR A 146 10.29 -16.91 12.03
N GLN A 147 10.66 -15.78 11.43
CA GLN A 147 11.65 -15.73 10.35
C GLN A 147 13.01 -16.26 10.80
N GLU A 148 13.45 -15.90 12.00
CA GLU A 148 14.74 -16.37 12.55
C GLU A 148 14.71 -17.86 12.93
N ILE A 149 13.58 -18.36 13.46
CA ILE A 149 13.44 -19.78 13.80
C ILE A 149 13.48 -20.63 12.52
N ILE A 150 12.74 -20.26 11.48
CA ILE A 150 12.69 -21.00 10.20
C ILE A 150 14.09 -21.03 9.55
N LYS A 151 14.81 -19.90 9.50
CA LYS A 151 16.17 -19.86 8.93
C LYS A 151 17.14 -20.80 9.66
N LYS A 152 17.02 -20.90 10.99
CA LYS A 152 17.84 -21.82 11.80
C LYS A 152 17.46 -23.28 11.57
N GLU A 153 16.16 -23.58 11.55
CA GLU A 153 15.62 -24.93 11.29
C GLU A 153 16.08 -25.47 9.93
N LEU A 154 16.05 -24.62 8.90
CA LEU A 154 16.46 -24.97 7.54
C LEU A 154 17.98 -24.94 7.33
N ASN A 155 18.75 -24.41 8.29
CA ASN A 155 20.17 -24.07 8.13
C ASN A 155 20.43 -23.19 6.90
N GLU A 156 19.53 -22.24 6.64
CA GLU A 156 19.55 -21.37 5.45
C GLU A 156 19.55 -19.88 5.87
N PRO A 157 20.72 -19.33 6.25
CA PRO A 157 20.81 -17.97 6.77
C PRO A 157 20.52 -16.88 5.73
N ARG A 158 20.55 -17.25 4.43
CA ARG A 158 20.26 -16.35 3.30
C ARG A 158 18.83 -16.48 2.77
N ALA A 159 18.02 -17.35 3.36
CA ALA A 159 16.61 -17.42 3.01
C ALA A 159 15.89 -16.12 3.40
N HIS A 160 14.92 -15.73 2.58
CA HIS A 160 14.00 -14.65 2.89
C HIS A 160 12.65 -15.24 3.27
N VAL A 161 12.11 -14.81 4.41
CA VAL A 161 10.91 -15.39 5.00
C VAL A 161 9.86 -14.30 5.18
N ALA A 162 8.70 -14.46 4.55
CA ALA A 162 7.52 -13.64 4.78
C ALA A 162 6.58 -14.40 5.73
N ALA A 163 6.22 -13.80 6.87
CA ALA A 163 5.47 -14.48 7.93
C ALA A 163 4.37 -13.61 8.52
N ILE A 164 3.33 -14.27 9.03
CA ILE A 164 2.32 -13.62 9.88
C ILE A 164 2.68 -13.79 11.36
N GLY A 165 2.27 -12.82 12.17
CA GLY A 165 2.26 -12.96 13.62
C GLY A 165 0.94 -13.52 14.14
N LEU A 166 0.73 -13.41 15.45
CA LEU A 166 -0.49 -13.89 16.11
C LEU A 166 -1.77 -13.23 15.57
N ALA A 167 -1.71 -11.97 15.14
CA ALA A 167 -2.87 -11.28 14.58
C ALA A 167 -3.37 -11.94 13.28
N GLY A 168 -2.44 -12.40 12.44
CA GLY A 168 -2.79 -13.14 11.22
C GLY A 168 -3.39 -14.51 11.55
N GLU A 169 -2.79 -15.26 12.47
CA GLU A 169 -3.30 -16.57 12.92
C GLU A 169 -4.75 -16.45 13.43
N ASN A 170 -5.05 -15.39 14.18
CA ASN A 170 -6.38 -15.10 14.71
C ASN A 170 -7.26 -14.29 13.75
N ARG A 171 -6.86 -14.12 12.48
CA ARG A 171 -7.68 -13.47 11.44
C ARG A 171 -8.13 -12.05 11.77
N VAL A 172 -7.31 -11.25 12.45
CA VAL A 172 -7.59 -9.81 12.67
C VAL A 172 -7.66 -9.13 11.29
N PHE A 173 -8.72 -8.37 11.00
CA PHE A 173 -9.03 -7.86 9.65
C PHE A 173 -8.00 -6.86 9.10
N PHE A 174 -7.12 -6.37 9.97
CA PHE A 174 -6.00 -5.50 9.64
C PHE A 174 -4.66 -6.15 10.06
N ALA A 175 -4.58 -7.48 9.97
CA ALA A 175 -3.34 -8.22 10.12
C ALA A 175 -2.45 -8.10 8.88
N SER A 176 -1.15 -7.93 9.12
CA SER A 176 -0.11 -7.77 8.10
C SER A 176 0.72 -9.04 7.90
N ILE A 177 1.55 -9.03 6.85
CA ILE A 177 2.58 -10.04 6.56
C ILE A 177 3.93 -9.32 6.59
N GLU A 178 4.86 -9.80 7.41
CA GLU A 178 6.15 -9.16 7.67
C GLU A 178 7.32 -9.93 7.04
N GLN A 179 8.33 -9.20 6.54
CA GLN A 179 9.60 -9.70 6.03
C GLN A 179 10.73 -8.72 6.36
N GLY A 180 11.51 -9.01 7.41
CA GLY A 180 12.57 -8.12 7.90
C GLY A 180 12.10 -6.68 8.12
N ARG A 181 12.52 -5.75 7.23
CA ARG A 181 12.15 -4.32 7.26
C ARG A 181 10.94 -3.93 6.41
N SER A 182 10.17 -4.91 5.97
CA SER A 182 9.11 -4.75 4.98
C SER A 182 7.85 -5.45 5.44
N SER A 183 6.72 -4.88 5.04
CA SER A 183 5.40 -5.33 5.44
C SER A 183 4.45 -5.18 4.25
N ALA A 184 3.59 -6.18 4.04
CA ALA A 184 2.32 -6.01 3.34
C ALA A 184 1.24 -5.78 4.40
N SER A 185 0.88 -4.51 4.61
CA SER A 185 0.33 -4.07 5.90
C SER A 185 -1.19 -4.01 5.95
N ARG A 186 -1.83 -3.42 4.94
CA ARG A 186 -3.24 -2.97 5.00
C ARG A 186 -4.21 -3.98 4.38
N GLN A 187 -5.51 -3.81 4.61
CA GLN A 187 -6.61 -4.59 4.00
C GLN A 187 -6.70 -6.08 4.39
N GLY A 188 -5.92 -6.54 5.38
CA GLY A 188 -6.15 -7.85 6.02
C GLY A 188 -5.58 -9.06 5.30
N LEU A 189 -4.52 -8.90 4.50
CA LEU A 189 -3.90 -10.03 3.79
C LEU A 189 -3.30 -11.05 4.76
N GLY A 190 -2.78 -10.60 5.91
CA GLY A 190 -2.29 -11.50 6.97
C GLY A 190 -3.41 -12.35 7.59
N ALA A 191 -4.64 -11.84 7.61
CA ALA A 191 -5.80 -12.58 8.10
C ALA A 191 -6.17 -13.73 7.16
N VAL A 192 -6.15 -13.49 5.84
CA VAL A 192 -6.39 -14.52 4.83
C VAL A 192 -5.27 -15.57 4.87
N MET A 193 -4.02 -15.13 5.02
CA MET A 193 -2.89 -16.05 5.17
C MET A 193 -3.04 -16.98 6.39
N GLY A 194 -3.46 -16.44 7.54
CA GLY A 194 -3.74 -17.24 8.73
C GLY A 194 -4.99 -18.11 8.62
N ASP A 195 -6.05 -17.64 7.96
CA ASP A 195 -7.26 -18.42 7.67
C ASP A 195 -6.95 -19.68 6.85
N LYS A 196 -5.99 -19.58 5.93
CA LYS A 196 -5.50 -20.71 5.15
C LYS A 196 -4.58 -21.67 5.92
N GLY A 197 -4.25 -21.36 7.17
CA GLY A 197 -3.34 -22.16 8.00
C GLY A 197 -1.87 -22.03 7.58
N LEU A 198 -1.50 -20.95 6.88
CA LEU A 198 -0.14 -20.72 6.40
C LEU A 198 0.58 -19.70 7.30
N LYS A 199 1.58 -20.16 8.06
CA LYS A 199 2.36 -19.31 8.97
C LYS A 199 3.40 -18.46 8.26
N ALA A 200 4.04 -19.02 7.23
CA ALA A 200 5.12 -18.35 6.51
C ALA A 200 5.33 -18.93 5.11
N ILE A 201 5.99 -18.14 4.26
CA ILE A 201 6.65 -18.60 3.04
C ILE A 201 8.11 -18.24 3.17
N ALA A 202 8.98 -19.23 3.10
CA ALA A 202 10.42 -19.09 3.10
C ALA A 202 10.95 -19.43 1.69
N VAL A 203 11.85 -18.59 1.18
CA VAL A 203 12.43 -18.75 -0.15
C VAL A 203 13.93 -18.55 -0.14
N ARG A 204 14.63 -19.41 -0.88
CA ARG A 204 16.03 -19.28 -1.28
C ARG A 204 16.13 -19.51 -2.78
N GLY A 205 16.80 -18.60 -3.46
CA GLY A 205 17.03 -18.65 -4.90
C GLY A 205 18.49 -18.46 -5.25
N THR A 206 18.99 -19.25 -6.20
CA THR A 206 20.38 -19.14 -6.68
C THR A 206 20.54 -19.18 -8.19
N LYS A 207 19.43 -19.20 -8.94
CA LYS A 207 19.45 -19.19 -10.40
C LYS A 207 19.67 -17.80 -10.96
N ASP A 208 20.08 -17.76 -12.22
CA ASP A 208 20.21 -16.54 -13.00
C ASP A 208 18.84 -15.99 -13.43
N ILE A 209 18.78 -14.67 -13.61
CA ILE A 209 17.69 -13.99 -14.33
C ILE A 209 18.23 -13.52 -15.67
N ASN A 210 17.53 -13.92 -16.74
CA ASN A 210 17.93 -13.58 -18.10
C ASN A 210 17.37 -12.22 -18.50
N ILE A 211 18.20 -11.41 -19.15
CA ILE A 211 17.88 -10.05 -19.60
C ILE A 211 17.99 -10.00 -21.13
N TYR A 212 17.03 -9.37 -21.80
CA TYR A 212 17.01 -9.33 -23.27
C TYR A 212 18.14 -8.47 -23.86
N LYS A 213 18.32 -7.25 -23.33
CA LYS A 213 19.37 -6.29 -23.71
C LYS A 213 20.17 -5.85 -22.48
N PRO A 214 21.13 -6.66 -22.01
CA PRO A 214 21.80 -6.43 -20.74
C PRO A 214 22.64 -5.16 -20.70
N GLU A 215 23.35 -4.82 -21.78
CA GLU A 215 24.20 -3.61 -21.81
C GLU A 215 23.37 -2.32 -21.73
N GLU A 216 22.26 -2.27 -22.48
CA GLU A 216 21.35 -1.15 -22.51
C GLU A 216 20.61 -0.99 -21.18
N LEU A 217 20.13 -2.09 -20.59
CA LEU A 217 19.49 -2.05 -19.26
C LEU A 217 20.45 -1.58 -18.17
N VAL A 218 21.72 -2.02 -18.19
CA VAL A 218 22.72 -1.58 -17.22
C VAL A 218 23.00 -0.09 -17.37
N LYS A 219 23.22 0.43 -18.58
CA LYS A 219 23.44 1.86 -18.82
C LYS A 219 22.26 2.71 -18.33
N LEU A 220 21.03 2.28 -18.61
CA LEU A 220 19.83 2.98 -18.14
C LEU A 220 19.68 2.90 -16.61
N SER A 221 20.05 1.77 -16.01
CA SER A 221 20.07 1.59 -14.55
C SER A 221 21.12 2.46 -13.87
N GLU A 222 22.31 2.60 -14.48
CA GLU A 222 23.39 3.49 -14.00
C GLU A 222 22.93 4.95 -14.04
N TRP A 223 22.34 5.40 -15.16
CA TRP A 223 21.75 6.73 -15.26
C TRP A 223 20.70 6.97 -14.17
N ALA A 224 19.79 6.01 -13.93
CA ALA A 224 18.76 6.15 -12.90
C ALA A 224 19.37 6.24 -11.50
N LEU A 225 20.46 5.51 -11.24
CA LEU A 225 21.22 5.58 -10.00
C LEU A 225 21.89 6.95 -9.81
N GLU A 226 22.57 7.43 -10.86
CA GLU A 226 23.24 8.73 -10.87
C GLU A 226 22.24 9.87 -10.66
N TYR A 227 21.11 9.84 -11.37
CA TYR A 227 20.04 10.82 -11.19
C TYR A 227 19.44 10.74 -9.78
N ALA A 228 19.24 9.54 -9.24
CA ALA A 228 18.77 9.38 -7.87
C ALA A 228 19.73 9.98 -6.84
N MET A 229 21.05 9.77 -7.00
CA MET A 229 22.08 10.35 -6.14
C MET A 229 22.20 11.87 -6.33
N TRP A 230 22.10 12.36 -7.56
CA TRP A 230 21.99 13.79 -7.83
C TRP A 230 20.78 14.38 -7.11
N ARG A 231 19.62 13.71 -7.12
CA ARG A 231 18.43 14.16 -6.39
C ARG A 231 18.55 14.12 -4.87
N GLN A 232 19.31 13.17 -4.32
CA GLN A 232 19.64 13.19 -2.88
C GLN A 232 20.46 14.44 -2.51
N ALA A 233 21.35 14.89 -3.40
CA ALA A 233 22.15 16.11 -3.20
C ALA A 233 21.39 17.41 -3.56
N ASN A 234 20.30 17.31 -4.32
CA ASN A 234 19.50 18.44 -4.79
C ASN A 234 18.03 18.28 -4.35
N PRO A 235 17.74 18.49 -3.05
CA PRO A 235 16.37 18.42 -2.52
C PRO A 235 15.47 19.44 -3.22
N VAL A 236 14.18 19.12 -3.37
CA VAL A 236 13.21 20.07 -3.94
C VAL A 236 13.09 21.28 -3.02
N PRO A 237 13.39 22.52 -3.48
CA PRO A 237 13.30 23.70 -2.64
C PRO A 237 11.89 23.91 -2.08
N GLY A 238 11.76 24.28 -0.81
CA GLY A 238 10.47 24.60 -0.18
C GLY A 238 9.55 23.41 0.09
N MET A 239 10.00 22.17 -0.13
CA MET A 239 9.28 20.97 0.29
C MET A 239 9.56 20.63 1.76
N ILE A 240 8.65 19.86 2.36
CA ILE A 240 8.81 19.32 3.72
C ILE A 240 10.02 18.37 3.74
N PRO A 241 10.93 18.44 4.73
CA PRO A 241 12.19 17.68 4.72
C PRO A 241 12.05 16.18 4.43
N ILE A 242 11.05 15.52 5.03
CA ILE A 242 10.80 14.09 4.87
C ILE A 242 10.48 13.65 3.44
N VAL A 243 10.09 14.56 2.55
CA VAL A 243 9.77 14.30 1.13
C VAL A 243 10.55 15.20 0.16
N ALA A 244 11.53 15.96 0.65
CA ALA A 244 12.32 16.85 -0.20
C ALA A 244 13.35 16.08 -1.05
N ILE A 245 13.78 14.91 -0.58
CA ILE A 245 14.65 13.95 -1.27
C ILE A 245 13.91 12.64 -1.57
N LEU A 246 14.42 11.84 -2.51
CA LEU A 246 13.82 10.56 -2.88
C LEU A 246 13.79 9.55 -1.72
N GLY A 247 12.88 8.59 -1.80
CA GLY A 247 12.73 7.45 -0.89
C GLY A 247 11.29 7.18 -0.46
N SER A 248 11.04 6.24 0.46
CA SER A 248 9.82 6.40 1.28
C SER A 248 9.99 7.67 2.16
N PRO A 249 8.92 8.24 2.75
CA PRO A 249 9.06 9.37 3.67
C PRO A 249 10.21 9.15 4.65
N GLN A 250 11.16 10.10 4.66
CA GLN A 250 12.46 9.97 5.31
C GLN A 250 12.38 10.24 6.82
N GLU A 251 11.29 9.84 7.47
CA GLU A 251 11.03 10.03 8.91
C GLU A 251 12.02 9.27 9.81
N MET A 252 12.72 8.27 9.27
CA MET A 252 13.79 7.61 10.03
C MET A 252 15.10 8.39 9.97
N LEU A 253 15.29 9.24 8.96
CA LEU A 253 16.44 10.12 8.81
C LEU A 253 16.21 11.45 9.54
N GLU A 254 15.09 12.11 9.21
CA GLU A 254 14.67 13.40 9.74
C GLU A 254 14.05 13.27 11.14
N CYS A 255 14.27 14.28 11.97
CA CYS A 255 13.71 14.36 13.33
C CYS A 255 12.65 15.46 13.46
N ASP A 256 12.58 16.43 12.54
CA ASP A 256 11.54 17.46 12.52
C ASP A 256 10.20 16.84 12.07
N GLU A 257 9.28 16.69 13.03
CA GLU A 257 7.95 16.15 12.79
C GLU A 257 6.85 17.20 12.90
N ARG A 258 7.20 18.51 12.89
CA ARG A 258 6.22 19.60 13.02
C ARG A 258 5.08 19.47 12.03
N TRP A 259 5.41 19.15 10.76
CA TRP A 259 4.41 19.02 9.72
C TRP A 259 3.36 17.96 10.07
N HIS A 260 3.78 16.78 10.49
CA HIS A 260 2.86 15.72 10.90
C HIS A 260 2.11 16.10 12.17
N THR A 261 2.82 16.41 13.26
CA THR A 261 2.22 16.55 14.58
C THR A 261 1.24 17.72 14.69
N GLU A 262 1.39 18.75 13.86
CA GLU A 262 0.53 19.95 13.90
C GLU A 262 -0.56 20.00 12.82
N ASN A 263 -0.44 19.22 11.75
CA ASN A 263 -1.44 19.20 10.67
C ASN A 263 -2.32 17.96 10.66
N PHE A 264 -1.79 16.82 11.11
CA PHE A 264 -2.53 15.56 11.24
C PHE A 264 -3.27 15.52 12.59
N MET A 265 -4.25 14.65 12.68
CA MET A 265 -5.16 14.56 13.81
C MET A 265 -4.69 13.48 14.79
N TRP A 266 -4.69 13.83 16.06
CA TRP A 266 -4.41 12.93 17.19
C TRP A 266 -5.71 12.24 17.67
N GLY A 267 -5.57 11.17 18.45
CA GLY A 267 -6.68 10.33 18.88
C GLY A 267 -7.26 9.53 17.72
N ASN A 268 -8.58 9.34 17.71
CA ASN A 268 -9.31 8.69 16.62
C ASN A 268 -9.49 9.66 15.45
N ALA A 269 -8.38 10.11 14.85
CA ALA A 269 -8.36 11.14 13.81
C ALA A 269 -9.15 12.42 14.19
N ARG A 270 -9.10 12.83 15.47
CA ARG A 270 -10.05 13.78 16.07
C ARG A 270 -9.50 15.17 16.31
N ASN A 271 -8.30 15.27 16.89
CA ASN A 271 -7.81 16.50 17.52
C ASN A 271 -6.57 17.05 16.81
N ARG A 272 -6.63 18.28 16.30
CA ARG A 272 -5.45 18.98 15.77
C ARG A 272 -4.73 19.73 16.88
N ARG A 273 -3.43 19.48 17.07
CA ARG A 273 -2.60 20.13 18.09
C ARG A 273 -1.62 21.12 17.47
N LYS A 274 -2.11 22.33 17.16
CA LYS A 274 -1.24 23.42 16.69
C LYS A 274 -0.33 23.89 17.84
N GLY A 275 0.95 24.11 17.54
CA GLY A 275 1.95 24.49 18.56
C GLY A 275 2.43 23.32 19.41
N PHE A 276 2.14 22.07 19.02
CA PHE A 276 2.68 20.89 19.70
C PHE A 276 4.20 20.82 19.60
N TRP A 277 4.77 21.22 18.46
CA TRP A 277 6.20 21.06 18.17
C TRP A 277 7.04 22.18 18.80
N THR A 278 7.10 22.18 20.14
CA THR A 278 7.93 23.12 20.90
C THR A 278 9.41 22.69 20.87
N PRO A 279 10.36 23.60 21.18
CA PRO A 279 11.77 23.25 21.27
C PRO A 279 12.06 22.08 22.23
N GLU A 280 11.30 21.97 23.33
CA GLU A 280 11.45 20.89 24.31
C GLU A 280 11.02 19.53 23.73
N ILE A 281 9.90 19.49 22.99
CA ILE A 281 9.45 18.27 22.30
C ILE A 281 10.43 17.90 21.19
N GLU A 282 10.90 18.87 20.42
CA GLU A 282 11.89 18.64 19.35
C GLU A 282 13.18 18.04 19.92
N GLU A 283 13.71 18.59 21.02
CA GLU A 283 14.90 18.06 21.69
C GLU A 283 14.67 16.64 22.22
N GLN A 284 13.55 16.41 22.92
CA GLN A 284 13.21 15.11 23.49
C GLN A 284 13.07 14.04 22.39
N TRP A 285 12.27 14.30 21.36
CA TRP A 285 11.99 13.35 20.29
C TRP A 285 13.23 13.08 19.43
N THR A 286 14.05 14.12 19.18
CA THR A 286 15.35 13.96 18.51
C THR A 286 16.26 13.03 19.30
N LYS A 287 16.40 13.26 20.62
CA LYS A 287 17.21 12.41 21.49
C LYS A 287 16.71 10.97 21.49
N THR A 288 15.40 10.75 21.59
CA THR A 288 14.80 9.42 21.56
C THR A 288 15.07 8.71 20.23
N GLN A 289 14.74 9.33 19.09
CA GLN A 289 14.93 8.73 17.78
C GLN A 289 16.39 8.39 17.51
N LEU A 290 17.32 9.32 17.77
CA LEU A 290 18.75 9.08 17.57
C LEU A 290 19.30 8.04 18.54
N GLY A 291 18.75 7.95 19.76
CA GLY A 291 19.14 6.94 20.76
C GLY A 291 18.71 5.52 20.40
N VAL A 292 17.55 5.34 19.77
CA VAL A 292 17.03 4.00 19.39
C VAL A 292 17.42 3.58 17.97
N ARG A 293 17.70 4.52 17.07
CA ARG A 293 18.06 4.26 15.68
C ARG A 293 19.49 3.74 15.59
N THR A 294 19.63 2.42 15.41
CA THR A 294 20.93 1.76 15.31
C THR A 294 21.59 2.00 13.95
N ARG A 295 20.82 1.92 12.86
CA ARG A 295 21.34 2.06 11.49
C ARG A 295 20.21 2.33 10.50
N LEU A 296 20.45 3.21 9.53
CA LEU A 296 19.61 3.35 8.34
C LEU A 296 19.92 2.25 7.32
N ILE A 297 18.89 1.60 6.78
CA ILE A 297 18.99 0.39 5.97
C ILE A 297 18.09 0.44 4.73
N SER A 298 18.55 -0.19 3.66
CA SER A 298 17.88 -0.24 2.36
C SER A 298 17.09 -1.54 2.13
N CYS A 299 16.21 -1.51 1.13
CA CYS A 299 15.77 -2.72 0.44
C CYS A 299 16.84 -3.20 -0.56
N TYR A 300 16.57 -4.31 -1.24
CA TYR A 300 17.42 -4.84 -2.30
C TYR A 300 17.73 -3.80 -3.39
N ASN A 301 19.00 -3.73 -3.82
CA ASN A 301 19.48 -2.89 -4.93
C ASN A 301 19.02 -1.41 -4.87
N CYS A 302 19.09 -0.79 -3.69
CA CYS A 302 18.61 0.59 -3.50
C CYS A 302 19.55 1.39 -2.57
N PRO A 303 20.02 2.58 -2.97
CA PRO A 303 20.93 3.39 -2.15
C PRO A 303 20.23 4.26 -1.09
N LEU A 304 18.90 4.36 -1.09
CA LEU A 304 18.16 5.43 -0.38
C LEU A 304 17.96 5.23 1.14
N LYS A 305 18.24 4.04 1.68
CA LYS A 305 18.28 3.71 3.12
C LYS A 305 17.12 4.24 4.00
N CYS A 306 15.89 4.28 3.48
CA CYS A 306 14.73 4.89 4.16
C CYS A 306 14.28 4.19 5.45
N GLY A 307 14.63 2.91 5.64
CA GLY A 307 14.26 2.16 6.84
C GLY A 307 15.33 2.25 7.91
N ALA A 308 15.01 1.85 9.13
CA ALA A 308 15.98 1.79 10.22
C ALA A 308 15.88 0.50 11.03
N LEU A 309 17.02 0.05 11.56
CA LEU A 309 17.10 -0.87 12.68
C LEU A 309 16.82 -0.10 13.98
N ILE A 310 15.82 -0.53 14.74
CA ILE A 310 15.41 0.09 15.99
C ILE A 310 15.76 -0.82 17.17
N SER A 311 16.37 -0.23 18.21
CA SER A 311 16.78 -0.91 19.42
C SER A 311 16.36 -0.09 20.64
N VAL A 312 15.22 -0.42 21.22
CA VAL A 312 14.72 0.21 22.45
C VAL A 312 15.11 -0.64 23.68
N PRO A 313 15.59 -0.05 24.79
CA PRO A 313 15.96 -0.82 25.98
C PRO A 313 14.81 -1.70 26.51
N GLY A 314 15.10 -2.99 26.74
CA GLY A 314 14.13 -3.97 27.26
C GLY A 314 13.15 -4.53 26.23
N VAL A 315 13.32 -4.21 24.94
CA VAL A 315 12.48 -4.69 23.84
C VAL A 315 13.37 -5.32 22.77
N SER A 316 12.88 -6.37 22.10
CA SER A 316 13.59 -6.98 20.97
C SER A 316 13.81 -5.98 19.84
N ARG A 317 14.91 -6.14 19.09
CA ARG A 317 15.17 -5.31 17.91
C ARG A 317 14.14 -5.59 16.83
N TYR A 318 13.76 -4.55 16.11
CA TYR A 318 12.90 -4.64 14.94
C TYR A 318 13.29 -3.57 13.92
N MET A 319 12.51 -3.45 12.86
CA MET A 319 12.76 -2.48 11.80
C MET A 319 11.55 -1.61 11.54
N MET A 320 11.79 -0.33 11.20
CA MET A 320 10.73 0.65 10.98
C MET A 320 11.05 1.54 9.78
N LYS A 321 10.01 2.06 9.15
CA LYS A 321 10.05 3.11 8.12
C LYS A 321 8.74 3.90 8.16
N CYS A 322 8.78 5.14 7.66
CA CYS A 322 7.58 5.95 7.39
C CYS A 322 6.69 6.15 8.65
N PHE A 323 5.42 6.48 8.41
CA PHE A 323 4.53 7.17 9.33
C PHE A 323 4.11 6.36 10.56
N THR A 324 4.32 5.04 10.55
CA THR A 324 4.16 4.18 11.73
C THR A 324 5.01 4.62 12.93
N LYS A 325 6.05 5.43 12.71
CA LYS A 325 6.80 6.13 13.76
C LYS A 325 5.91 6.93 14.69
N LEU A 326 4.85 7.54 14.14
CA LEU A 326 4.01 8.51 14.85
C LEU A 326 2.61 7.99 15.17
N THR A 327 2.05 7.10 14.34
CA THR A 327 0.62 6.73 14.41
C THR A 327 0.18 6.22 15.78
N TYR A 328 1.01 5.42 16.47
CA TYR A 328 0.67 4.91 17.81
C TYR A 328 0.67 6.00 18.88
N ALA A 329 1.71 6.84 18.93
CA ALA A 329 1.77 7.96 19.89
C ALA A 329 0.63 8.95 19.66
N MET A 330 0.37 9.28 18.39
CA MET A 330 -0.73 10.15 18.01
C MET A 330 -2.10 9.57 18.34
N GLY A 331 -2.32 8.29 18.03
CA GLY A 331 -3.58 7.59 18.33
C GLY A 331 -3.85 7.47 19.82
N ALA A 332 -2.82 7.20 20.62
CA ALA A 332 -2.92 7.12 22.09
C ALA A 332 -3.01 8.47 22.79
N TYR A 333 -2.81 9.57 22.05
CA TYR A 333 -2.70 10.90 22.63
C TYR A 333 -1.57 10.99 23.68
N VAL A 334 -0.40 10.44 23.35
CA VAL A 334 0.79 10.36 24.21
C VAL A 334 1.95 11.13 23.59
N ASP A 335 2.54 12.04 24.37
CA ASP A 335 3.57 12.99 23.91
C ASP A 335 5.00 12.40 23.92
N ASP A 336 5.11 11.09 24.16
CA ASP A 336 6.36 10.36 24.26
C ASP A 336 6.60 9.49 23.02
N LEU A 337 7.64 9.82 22.25
CA LEU A 337 8.04 9.02 21.09
C LEU A 337 8.62 7.66 21.48
N GLU A 338 9.15 7.49 22.71
CA GLU A 338 9.66 6.19 23.16
C GLU A 338 8.50 5.19 23.30
N PHE A 339 7.36 5.60 23.85
CA PHE A 339 6.13 4.82 23.82
C PHE A 339 5.81 4.33 22.40
N GLY A 340 5.82 5.22 21.40
CA GLY A 340 5.58 4.91 20.00
C GLY A 340 6.51 3.80 19.47
N PHE A 341 7.83 3.94 19.70
CA PHE A 341 8.80 2.92 19.28
C PHE A 341 8.63 1.58 20.00
N ARG A 342 8.22 1.58 21.28
CA ARG A 342 8.01 0.35 22.06
C ARG A 342 6.76 -0.41 21.61
N ILE A 343 5.63 0.26 21.47
CA ILE A 343 4.38 -0.40 21.07
C ILE A 343 4.42 -0.85 19.61
N ALA A 344 5.05 -0.08 18.74
CA ALA A 344 5.24 -0.46 17.34
C ALA A 344 6.05 -1.75 17.20
N GLN A 345 7.03 -2.01 18.09
CA GLN A 345 7.75 -3.28 18.08
C GLN A 345 6.81 -4.46 18.32
N ARG A 346 5.97 -4.35 19.35
CA ARG A 346 5.01 -5.40 19.73
C ARG A 346 3.98 -5.63 18.63
N ALA A 347 3.46 -4.55 18.05
CA ALA A 347 2.53 -4.61 16.93
C ALA A 347 3.16 -5.20 15.67
N THR A 348 4.45 -4.94 15.41
CA THR A 348 5.19 -5.54 14.28
C THR A 348 5.35 -7.05 14.48
N GLU A 349 5.70 -7.52 15.69
CA GLU A 349 5.75 -8.95 15.98
C GLU A 349 4.37 -9.62 15.88
N TYR A 350 3.30 -8.95 16.34
CA TYR A 350 1.95 -9.47 16.15
C TYR A 350 1.48 -9.46 14.69
N GLY A 351 2.07 -8.60 13.85
CA GLY A 351 1.67 -8.42 12.45
C GLY A 351 0.38 -7.60 12.35
N ILE A 352 0.42 -6.34 12.79
CA ILE A 352 -0.72 -5.41 12.75
C ILE A 352 -0.43 -4.22 11.83
N ASP A 353 -1.42 -3.85 11.00
CA ASP A 353 -1.43 -2.59 10.26
C ASP A 353 -1.30 -1.39 11.21
N GLY A 354 -0.17 -0.69 11.13
CA GLY A 354 0.08 0.48 11.94
C GLY A 354 -0.68 1.74 11.53
N PHE A 355 -1.54 1.70 10.51
CA PHE A 355 -2.49 2.78 10.20
C PHE A 355 -3.87 2.52 10.82
N SER A 356 -4.43 1.32 10.62
CA SER A 356 -5.73 0.95 11.21
C SER A 356 -5.65 0.66 12.70
N GLY A 357 -4.62 -0.07 13.16
CA GLY A 357 -4.48 -0.51 14.56
C GLY A 357 -4.59 0.63 15.58
N PRO A 358 -3.81 1.72 15.45
CA PRO A 358 -3.91 2.86 16.35
C PRO A 358 -5.28 3.55 16.35
N GLN A 359 -5.93 3.67 15.18
CA GLN A 359 -7.26 4.28 15.07
C GLN A 359 -8.35 3.40 15.69
N VAL A 360 -8.28 2.08 15.51
CA VAL A 360 -9.20 1.13 16.16
C VAL A 360 -9.11 1.21 17.68
N MET A 361 -7.89 1.28 18.22
CA MET A 361 -7.69 1.43 19.67
C MET A 361 -8.20 2.78 20.17
N ALA A 362 -7.92 3.88 19.46
CA ALA A 362 -8.42 5.21 19.80
C ALA A 362 -9.96 5.29 19.73
N PHE A 363 -10.57 4.65 18.74
CA PHE A 363 -12.01 4.51 18.59
C PHE A 363 -12.63 3.82 19.81
N ALA A 364 -12.04 2.70 20.26
CA ALA A 364 -12.51 1.99 21.45
C ALA A 364 -12.45 2.86 22.72
N VAL A 365 -11.40 3.68 22.86
CA VAL A 365 -11.28 4.63 23.97
C VAL A 365 -12.35 5.71 23.90
N GLU A 366 -12.58 6.32 22.73
CA GLU A 366 -13.65 7.32 22.57
C GLU A 366 -15.05 6.74 22.87
N LEU A 367 -15.31 5.49 22.50
CA LEU A 367 -16.58 4.83 22.83
C LEU A 367 -16.75 4.59 24.33
N LEU A 368 -15.68 4.25 25.05
CA LEU A 368 -15.69 4.14 26.50
C LEU A 368 -15.97 5.50 27.16
N GLU A 369 -15.31 6.56 26.69
CA GLU A 369 -15.49 7.93 27.18
C GLU A 369 -16.91 8.47 26.91
N ALA A 370 -17.51 8.06 25.78
CA ALA A 370 -18.89 8.40 25.44
C ALA A 370 -19.94 7.56 26.20
N GLY A 371 -19.52 6.55 26.98
CA GLY A 371 -20.41 5.63 27.69
C GLY A 371 -21.14 4.64 26.78
N ILE A 372 -20.71 4.49 25.52
CA ILE A 372 -21.22 3.49 24.58
C ILE A 372 -20.66 2.11 24.93
N LEU A 373 -19.37 2.05 25.23
CA LEU A 373 -18.74 0.93 25.92
C LEU A 373 -18.67 1.23 27.42
N THR A 374 -18.66 0.17 28.23
CA THR A 374 -18.71 0.28 29.68
C THR A 374 -17.42 -0.22 30.33
N GLU A 375 -17.23 0.08 31.62
CA GLU A 375 -16.12 -0.46 32.42
C GLU A 375 -16.08 -1.99 32.43
N LYS A 376 -17.24 -2.65 32.26
CA LYS A 376 -17.33 -4.11 32.15
C LYS A 376 -16.69 -4.62 30.86
N ASP A 377 -16.85 -3.92 29.74
CA ASP A 377 -16.20 -4.26 28.46
C ASP A 377 -14.68 -4.07 28.55
N PHE A 378 -14.25 -3.20 29.45
CA PHE A 378 -12.85 -2.85 29.76
C PHE A 378 -12.36 -3.43 31.09
N GLU A 379 -12.94 -4.55 31.55
CA GLU A 379 -12.58 -5.12 32.86
C GLU A 379 -11.07 -5.42 32.96
N GLY A 380 -10.43 -4.84 33.97
CA GLY A 380 -8.97 -4.95 34.19
C GLY A 380 -8.14 -4.09 33.24
N CYS A 381 -8.73 -3.13 32.53
CA CYS A 381 -8.01 -2.13 31.75
C CYS A 381 -7.30 -1.11 32.65
N PRO A 382 -6.01 -0.80 32.40
CA PRO A 382 -5.32 0.29 33.08
C PRO A 382 -5.94 1.67 32.81
N GLU A 383 -5.73 2.60 33.73
CA GLU A 383 -6.21 3.98 33.61
C GLU A 383 -5.40 4.80 32.59
N GLY A 384 -4.07 4.67 32.58
CA GLY A 384 -3.17 5.44 31.73
C GLY A 384 -3.32 5.13 30.23
N ASN A 385 -3.24 6.15 29.38
CA ASN A 385 -3.44 6.02 27.93
C ASN A 385 -2.45 5.05 27.28
N ALA A 386 -1.17 5.12 27.67
CA ALA A 386 -0.12 4.26 27.12
C ALA A 386 -0.38 2.79 27.48
N GLU A 387 -0.65 2.50 28.75
CA GLU A 387 -0.92 1.16 29.27
C GLU A 387 -2.22 0.59 28.69
N ARG A 388 -3.25 1.42 28.52
CA ARG A 388 -4.51 1.06 27.86
C ARG A 388 -4.30 0.62 26.42
N PHE A 389 -3.42 1.29 25.67
CA PHE A 389 -3.09 0.89 24.30
C PHE A 389 -2.39 -0.47 24.23
N TYR A 390 -1.49 -0.79 25.14
CA TYR A 390 -0.92 -2.15 25.22
C TYR A 390 -1.98 -3.20 25.56
N TRP A 391 -2.87 -2.89 26.50
CA TRP A 391 -3.95 -3.77 26.92
C TRP A 391 -4.94 -4.06 25.78
N LEU A 392 -5.30 -3.03 25.00
CA LEU A 392 -6.18 -3.15 23.84
C LEU A 392 -5.51 -3.95 22.73
N LEU A 393 -4.25 -3.64 22.40
CA LEU A 393 -3.48 -4.37 21.38
C LEU A 393 -3.48 -5.87 21.67
N ASP A 394 -3.19 -6.27 22.90
CA ASP A 394 -3.14 -7.68 23.30
C ASP A 394 -4.49 -8.40 23.13
N ARG A 395 -5.59 -7.74 23.50
CA ARG A 395 -6.93 -8.31 23.37
C ARG A 395 -7.40 -8.38 21.94
N ILE A 396 -7.09 -7.37 21.13
CA ILE A 396 -7.40 -7.36 19.69
C ILE A 396 -6.70 -8.55 19.01
N VAL A 397 -5.38 -8.70 19.21
CA VAL A 397 -4.63 -9.76 18.52
C VAL A 397 -5.02 -11.16 18.97
N ARG A 398 -5.55 -11.29 20.19
CA ARG A 398 -6.06 -12.56 20.75
C ARG A 398 -7.55 -12.78 20.51
N ARG A 399 -8.28 -11.77 19.98
CA ARG A 399 -9.74 -11.73 19.91
C ARG A 399 -10.40 -12.07 21.26
N GLU A 400 -9.94 -11.42 22.33
CA GLU A 400 -10.42 -11.64 23.70
C GLU A 400 -11.35 -10.52 24.16
N GLY A 401 -12.57 -10.87 24.61
CA GLY A 401 -13.56 -9.91 25.09
C GLY A 401 -13.91 -8.87 24.02
N ILE A 402 -13.82 -7.58 24.36
CA ILE A 402 -14.02 -6.48 23.40
C ILE A 402 -13.04 -6.54 22.21
N GLY A 403 -11.88 -7.19 22.39
CA GLY A 403 -10.90 -7.38 21.34
C GLY A 403 -11.41 -8.19 20.15
N ASP A 404 -12.34 -9.13 20.33
CA ASP A 404 -12.93 -9.89 19.22
C ASP A 404 -13.75 -9.00 18.28
N ILE A 405 -14.48 -8.04 18.85
CA ILE A 405 -15.28 -7.08 18.09
C ILE A 405 -14.36 -6.08 17.39
N LEU A 406 -13.37 -5.54 18.10
CA LEU A 406 -12.43 -4.54 17.58
C LEU A 406 -11.49 -5.09 16.51
N ALA A 407 -11.18 -6.39 16.54
CA ALA A 407 -10.33 -7.05 15.55
C ALA A 407 -10.89 -7.02 14.11
N ASP A 408 -12.15 -6.63 13.93
CA ASP A 408 -12.76 -6.50 12.61
C ASP A 408 -12.64 -5.09 12.01
N GLY A 409 -12.01 -4.14 12.72
CA GLY A 409 -11.83 -2.75 12.28
C GLY A 409 -13.01 -1.86 12.67
N THR A 410 -12.86 -0.54 12.52
CA THR A 410 -13.82 0.43 13.09
C THR A 410 -15.21 0.30 12.48
N TYR A 411 -15.33 0.07 11.17
CA TYR A 411 -16.62 -0.07 10.48
C TYR A 411 -17.44 -1.24 11.02
N TRP A 412 -16.86 -2.44 11.04
CA TRP A 412 -17.55 -3.66 11.49
C TRP A 412 -17.77 -3.67 13.00
N ALA A 413 -16.80 -3.17 13.78
CA ALA A 413 -16.95 -3.03 15.22
C ALA A 413 -18.10 -2.08 15.58
N ALA A 414 -18.21 -0.93 14.93
CA ALA A 414 -19.29 0.02 15.16
C ALA A 414 -20.68 -0.59 14.89
N LEU A 415 -20.83 -1.34 13.79
CA LEU A 415 -22.07 -2.03 13.47
C LEU A 415 -22.46 -3.08 14.53
N LYS A 416 -21.47 -3.83 15.05
CA LYS A 416 -21.69 -4.85 16.09
C LYS A 416 -22.01 -4.25 17.45
N ILE A 417 -21.36 -3.15 17.81
CA ILE A 417 -21.56 -2.44 19.08
C ILE A 417 -22.92 -1.73 19.09
N GLY A 418 -23.31 -1.11 17.97
CA GLY A 418 -24.54 -0.33 17.88
C GLY A 418 -24.47 0.93 18.75
N ASN A 419 -25.62 1.37 19.28
CA ASN A 419 -25.73 2.48 20.24
C ASN A 419 -25.04 3.79 19.79
N GLY A 420 -25.03 4.08 18.49
CA GLY A 420 -24.42 5.28 17.92
C GLY A 420 -22.90 5.20 17.71
N ALA A 421 -22.29 4.02 17.85
CA ALA A 421 -20.86 3.81 17.61
C ALA A 421 -20.45 4.13 16.16
N ASP A 422 -21.37 4.06 15.19
CA ASP A 422 -21.15 4.42 13.79
C ASP A 422 -20.72 5.88 13.61
N ALA A 423 -21.20 6.80 14.46
CA ALA A 423 -20.77 8.19 14.48
C ALA A 423 -19.28 8.36 14.85
N PHE A 424 -18.67 7.37 15.51
CA PHE A 424 -17.26 7.36 15.89
C PHE A 424 -16.38 6.62 14.87
N ALA A 425 -16.96 5.87 13.93
CA ALA A 425 -16.26 5.24 12.80
C ALA A 425 -16.12 6.22 11.60
N HIS A 426 -15.79 7.48 11.90
CA HIS A 426 -15.90 8.65 11.01
C HIS A 426 -14.72 8.84 10.03
N ASN A 427 -13.77 7.90 9.95
CA ASN A 427 -12.57 8.07 9.13
C ASN A 427 -12.37 6.95 8.11
N ASN A 428 -13.47 6.36 7.64
CA ASN A 428 -13.44 5.23 6.71
C ASN A 428 -13.80 5.63 5.28
N ILE A 429 -13.16 4.98 4.30
CA ILE A 429 -13.63 4.88 2.91
C ILE A 429 -13.65 3.40 2.58
N ARG A 430 -14.76 2.89 2.03
CA ARG A 430 -14.91 1.45 1.73
C ARG A 430 -14.55 0.53 2.90
N LYS A 431 -15.00 0.92 4.11
CA LYS A 431 -14.76 0.22 5.37
C LYS A 431 -13.29 0.21 5.85
N GLN A 432 -12.38 0.90 5.15
CA GLN A 432 -10.96 0.99 5.47
C GLN A 432 -10.62 2.35 6.12
N GLU A 433 -9.89 2.33 7.24
CA GLU A 433 -9.45 3.54 7.91
C GLU A 433 -8.46 4.35 7.05
N GLN A 434 -8.69 5.65 6.92
CA GLN A 434 -7.84 6.57 6.16
C GLN A 434 -6.71 7.14 7.03
N ALA A 435 -5.79 7.90 6.41
CA ALA A 435 -4.83 8.69 7.17
C ALA A 435 -5.58 9.68 8.10
N PRO A 436 -5.04 10.00 9.29
CA PRO A 436 -5.74 10.86 10.25
C PRO A 436 -5.62 12.34 9.84
N LEU A 437 -6.32 12.72 8.78
CA LEU A 437 -6.31 14.07 8.19
C LEU A 437 -7.73 14.62 8.13
N LYS A 438 -7.96 15.77 8.77
CA LYS A 438 -9.21 16.54 8.65
C LYS A 438 -8.85 18.00 8.31
N LEU A 439 -9.10 18.43 7.08
CA LEU A 439 -8.55 19.68 6.52
C LEU A 439 -9.59 20.81 6.46
N GLY A 440 -9.13 22.04 6.21
CA GLY A 440 -10.01 23.22 6.22
C GLY A 440 -10.82 23.40 4.94
N MET A 441 -10.15 23.39 3.80
CA MET A 441 -10.73 23.65 2.47
C MET A 441 -10.69 22.39 1.63
N LEU A 442 -11.76 22.09 0.89
CA LEU A 442 -11.78 21.06 -0.14
C LEU A 442 -10.56 21.20 -1.08
N ASN A 443 -9.86 20.09 -1.29
CA ASN A 443 -8.83 19.98 -2.31
C ASN A 443 -9.38 19.06 -3.43
N PRO A 444 -9.63 19.56 -4.65
CA PRO A 444 -10.29 18.79 -5.70
C PRO A 444 -9.46 17.58 -6.16
N ILE A 445 -8.13 17.73 -6.24
CA ILE A 445 -7.21 16.64 -6.62
C ILE A 445 -7.29 15.52 -5.57
N TYR A 446 -7.19 15.87 -4.29
CA TYR A 446 -7.26 14.89 -3.21
C TYR A 446 -8.66 14.30 -3.06
N TYR A 447 -9.73 15.05 -3.32
CA TYR A 447 -11.09 14.52 -3.36
C TYR A 447 -11.18 13.34 -4.33
N LEU A 448 -10.79 13.53 -5.59
CA LEU A 448 -10.78 12.45 -6.58
C LEU A 448 -9.91 11.26 -6.16
N MET A 449 -8.72 11.51 -5.61
CA MET A 449 -7.85 10.44 -5.11
C MET A 449 -8.48 9.65 -3.96
N TYR A 450 -9.08 10.31 -2.96
CA TYR A 450 -9.77 9.61 -1.87
C TYR A 450 -10.95 8.79 -2.38
N CYS A 451 -11.74 9.36 -3.30
CA CYS A 451 -12.88 8.68 -3.90
C CYS A 451 -12.43 7.42 -4.65
N THR A 452 -11.46 7.51 -5.55
CA THR A 452 -11.26 6.50 -6.61
C THR A 452 -10.05 5.58 -6.44
N ASN A 453 -9.25 5.77 -5.40
CA ASN A 453 -8.07 4.95 -5.14
C ASN A 453 -8.41 3.54 -4.66
N GLU A 454 -8.22 2.55 -5.52
CA GLU A 454 -8.52 1.14 -5.24
C GLU A 454 -7.65 0.54 -4.10
N LYS A 455 -6.49 1.15 -3.76
CA LYS A 455 -5.67 0.75 -2.59
C LYS A 455 -6.25 1.18 -1.25
N GLY A 456 -7.16 2.16 -1.24
CA GLY A 456 -7.73 2.72 0.00
C GLY A 456 -6.71 3.45 0.89
N ASN A 457 -5.64 4.01 0.31
CA ASN A 457 -4.61 4.74 1.04
C ASN A 457 -4.01 5.88 0.20
N ILE A 458 -4.25 7.13 0.64
CA ILE A 458 -3.85 8.35 -0.10
C ILE A 458 -2.35 8.41 -0.44
N THR A 459 -1.49 7.87 0.44
CA THR A 459 -0.03 7.86 0.25
C THR A 459 0.45 6.87 -0.81
N GLN A 460 -0.48 6.09 -1.39
CA GLN A 460 -0.21 5.08 -2.43
C GLN A 460 -0.92 5.40 -3.75
N ILE A 461 -1.32 6.66 -3.93
CA ILE A 461 -1.82 7.22 -5.20
C ILE A 461 -1.16 8.57 -5.52
N GLU A 462 -0.81 9.38 -4.52
CA GLU A 462 -0.17 10.70 -4.71
C GLU A 462 1.32 10.61 -5.10
N GLY A 463 1.89 11.73 -5.57
CA GLY A 463 3.35 11.97 -5.53
C GLY A 463 3.93 12.80 -6.67
N GLN A 464 3.50 12.57 -7.91
CA GLN A 464 4.08 13.24 -9.08
C GLN A 464 3.76 14.74 -9.17
N TRP A 465 2.65 15.18 -8.56
CA TRP A 465 2.25 16.58 -8.51
C TRP A 465 2.53 17.20 -7.15
N PRO A 466 3.06 18.44 -7.06
CA PRO A 466 3.31 19.08 -5.77
C PRO A 466 2.05 19.21 -4.92
N GLN A 467 2.13 18.93 -3.62
CA GLN A 467 0.96 18.98 -2.73
C GLN A 467 0.46 20.41 -2.48
N MET A 468 1.31 21.41 -2.70
CA MET A 468 0.99 22.83 -2.51
C MET A 468 1.69 23.68 -3.60
N PRO A 469 1.12 24.82 -4.00
CA PRO A 469 1.75 25.74 -4.93
C PRO A 469 2.84 26.55 -4.22
N TYR A 470 3.85 26.99 -4.99
CA TYR A 470 4.75 28.04 -4.53
C TYR A 470 4.06 29.41 -4.56
N ALA A 471 4.32 30.23 -3.54
CA ALA A 471 3.77 31.58 -3.46
C ALA A 471 4.37 32.55 -4.48
N LYS A 472 5.62 32.33 -4.89
CA LYS A 472 6.37 33.22 -5.79
C LYS A 472 6.41 32.66 -7.21
N PRO A 473 6.07 33.43 -8.26
CA PRO A 473 6.17 33.01 -9.66
C PRO A 473 7.54 32.44 -10.02
N GLU A 474 8.62 33.08 -9.56
CA GLU A 474 10.00 32.69 -9.90
C GLU A 474 10.34 31.29 -9.36
N HIS A 475 9.74 30.90 -8.24
CA HIS A 475 9.92 29.54 -7.70
C HIS A 475 9.15 28.50 -8.53
N ARG A 476 7.98 28.86 -9.07
CA ARG A 476 7.22 27.99 -9.98
C ARG A 476 7.99 27.78 -11.28
N GLU A 477 8.48 28.86 -11.87
CA GLU A 477 9.33 28.82 -13.08
C GLU A 477 10.60 27.99 -12.84
N GLN A 478 11.28 28.21 -11.71
CA GLN A 478 12.48 27.46 -11.37
C GLN A 478 12.20 25.96 -11.18
N PHE A 479 11.03 25.60 -10.63
CA PHE A 479 10.65 24.19 -10.49
C PHE A 479 10.42 23.53 -11.85
N CYS A 480 9.83 24.22 -12.84
CA CYS A 480 9.56 23.65 -14.15
C CYS A 480 10.81 23.42 -15.02
N LYS A 481 11.89 24.19 -14.83
CA LYS A 481 13.10 24.16 -15.71
C LYS A 481 13.71 22.79 -15.95
N ASP A 482 13.67 21.92 -14.95
CA ASP A 482 14.27 20.58 -14.95
C ASP A 482 13.23 19.49 -14.61
N TRP A 483 11.95 19.76 -14.84
CA TRP A 483 10.85 18.83 -14.59
C TRP A 483 10.44 18.08 -15.86
N PHE A 484 11.36 17.28 -16.41
CA PHE A 484 11.18 16.53 -17.65
C PHE A 484 10.29 15.29 -17.51
N GLN A 485 9.85 14.96 -16.29
CA GLN A 485 9.00 13.81 -16.00
C GLN A 485 7.51 14.06 -16.29
N VAL A 486 7.11 15.31 -16.54
CA VAL A 486 5.72 15.63 -16.87
C VAL A 486 5.28 14.84 -18.12
N PRO A 487 4.02 14.36 -18.18
CA PRO A 487 3.54 13.62 -19.34
C PRO A 487 3.55 14.46 -20.62
N ASP A 488 3.20 15.74 -20.49
CA ASP A 488 3.08 16.70 -21.59
C ASP A 488 3.36 18.14 -21.09
N GLU A 489 3.73 19.05 -21.99
CA GLU A 489 4.10 20.43 -21.68
C GLU A 489 2.96 21.24 -21.03
N HIS A 490 1.68 20.94 -21.33
CA HIS A 490 0.58 21.72 -20.76
C HIS A 490 0.45 21.59 -19.22
N PHE A 491 1.04 20.56 -18.60
CA PHE A 491 1.14 20.44 -17.14
C PHE A 491 1.95 21.59 -16.53
N TYR A 492 2.92 22.16 -17.27
CA TYR A 492 3.63 23.36 -16.83
C TYR A 492 2.69 24.55 -16.69
N GLU A 493 1.75 24.73 -17.61
CA GLU A 493 0.78 25.82 -17.51
C GLU A 493 -0.10 25.69 -16.26
N TYR A 494 -0.55 24.47 -15.95
CA TYR A 494 -1.30 24.18 -14.73
C TYR A 494 -0.52 24.58 -13.49
N PHE A 495 0.77 24.24 -13.45
CA PHE A 495 1.60 24.51 -12.27
C PHE A 495 1.98 25.98 -12.15
N LEU A 496 2.35 26.63 -13.25
CA LEU A 496 2.79 28.02 -13.29
C LEU A 496 1.68 29.00 -12.89
N LYS A 497 0.42 28.68 -13.19
CA LYS A 497 -0.74 29.49 -12.79
C LYS A 497 -1.19 29.22 -11.36
N TRP A 498 -0.93 28.04 -10.79
CA TRP A 498 -1.46 27.64 -9.48
C TRP A 498 -0.88 28.47 -8.33
N GLU A 499 -1.76 29.09 -7.53
CA GLU A 499 -1.41 30.02 -6.45
C GLU A 499 -1.98 29.58 -5.10
N PRO A 500 -1.31 29.92 -3.98
CA PRO A 500 -1.82 29.58 -2.65
C PRO A 500 -3.11 30.32 -2.30
N ARG A 501 -3.36 31.49 -2.91
CA ARG A 501 -4.53 32.37 -2.69
C ARG A 501 -4.85 33.11 -3.98
N GLY A 502 -6.09 33.56 -4.14
CA GLY A 502 -6.52 34.34 -5.30
C GLY A 502 -7.37 33.52 -6.27
N GLU A 503 -7.52 34.04 -7.48
CA GLU A 503 -8.33 33.42 -8.55
C GLU A 503 -7.83 32.02 -8.91
N TYR A 504 -6.51 31.82 -8.95
CA TYR A 504 -5.88 30.54 -9.29
C TYR A 504 -5.56 29.68 -8.06
N SER A 505 -6.42 29.71 -7.03
CA SER A 505 -6.28 28.88 -5.83
C SER A 505 -7.39 27.84 -5.68
N MET A 506 -7.10 26.78 -4.90
CA MET A 506 -8.08 25.76 -4.57
C MET A 506 -9.27 26.37 -3.80
N PRO A 507 -10.51 25.91 -4.07
CA PRO A 507 -10.84 24.66 -4.75
C PRO A 507 -11.09 24.77 -6.26
N TYR A 508 -11.11 25.96 -6.86
CA TYR A 508 -11.52 26.13 -8.27
C TYR A 508 -10.35 26.09 -9.26
N TYR A 509 -9.11 26.15 -8.78
CA TYR A 509 -7.91 25.94 -9.57
C TYR A 509 -6.93 24.96 -8.89
N PRO A 510 -6.29 24.03 -9.62
CA PRO A 510 -6.47 23.71 -11.06
C PRO A 510 -7.92 23.38 -11.41
N ASP A 511 -8.33 23.64 -12.66
CA ASP A 511 -9.71 23.40 -13.09
C ASP A 511 -10.05 21.90 -13.09
N ILE A 512 -11.32 21.55 -13.36
CA ILE A 512 -11.80 20.16 -13.31
C ILE A 512 -11.00 19.25 -14.26
N LYS A 513 -10.70 19.73 -15.48
CA LYS A 513 -9.95 18.95 -16.47
C LYS A 513 -8.53 18.68 -15.96
N ALA A 514 -7.84 19.73 -15.52
CA ALA A 514 -6.50 19.62 -14.96
C ALA A 514 -6.47 18.68 -13.74
N CYS A 515 -7.48 18.75 -12.86
CA CYS A 515 -7.59 17.84 -11.72
C CYS A 515 -7.69 16.37 -12.18
N CYS A 516 -8.49 16.06 -13.21
CA CYS A 516 -8.61 14.70 -13.74
C CYS A 516 -7.28 14.18 -14.29
N GLU A 517 -6.59 14.99 -15.11
CA GLU A 517 -5.31 14.63 -15.73
C GLU A 517 -4.18 14.48 -14.70
N ILE A 518 -4.13 15.35 -13.69
CA ILE A 518 -3.17 15.28 -12.59
C ILE A 518 -3.36 13.99 -11.77
N VAL A 519 -4.61 13.67 -11.42
CA VAL A 519 -4.91 12.44 -10.65
C VAL A 519 -4.62 11.19 -11.47
N ASP A 520 -4.98 11.19 -12.76
CA ASP A 520 -4.68 10.08 -13.65
C ASP A 520 -3.17 9.83 -13.79
N TRP A 521 -2.38 10.89 -13.98
CA TRP A 521 -0.93 10.75 -14.05
C TRP A 521 -0.34 10.13 -12.77
N MET A 522 -0.74 10.62 -11.60
CA MET A 522 -0.26 10.08 -10.32
C MET A 522 -0.68 8.60 -10.15
N GLU A 523 -1.96 8.26 -10.37
CA GLU A 523 -2.46 6.87 -10.28
C GLU A 523 -1.77 5.94 -11.28
N ARG A 524 -1.53 6.41 -12.50
CA ARG A 524 -0.86 5.66 -13.57
C ARG A 524 0.54 5.26 -13.18
N MET A 525 1.32 6.18 -12.63
CA MET A 525 2.69 5.88 -12.18
C MET A 525 2.70 4.80 -11.09
N HIS A 526 1.78 4.84 -10.12
CA HIS A 526 1.65 3.78 -9.11
C HIS A 526 1.25 2.44 -9.73
N THR A 527 0.36 2.44 -10.72
CA THR A 527 -0.07 1.22 -11.42
C THR A 527 1.09 0.58 -12.19
N ILE A 528 1.95 1.39 -12.82
CA ILE A 528 3.16 0.91 -13.52
C ILE A 528 4.17 0.36 -12.50
N ASP A 529 4.44 1.10 -11.42
CA ASP A 529 5.34 0.67 -10.35
C ASP A 529 4.95 -0.70 -9.79
N ASP A 530 3.66 -0.93 -9.54
CA ASP A 530 3.12 -2.16 -8.97
C ASP A 530 3.07 -3.33 -9.97
N ALA A 531 3.14 -3.08 -11.28
CA ALA A 531 3.30 -4.13 -12.28
C ALA A 531 4.79 -4.50 -12.48
N CYS A 532 5.65 -3.48 -12.50
CA CYS A 532 7.09 -3.63 -12.69
C CYS A 532 7.83 -4.08 -11.42
N GLY A 533 7.24 -3.87 -10.23
CA GLY A 533 7.85 -4.16 -8.93
C GLY A 533 8.86 -3.10 -8.48
N VAL A 534 8.78 -1.89 -9.05
CA VAL A 534 9.65 -0.77 -8.71
C VAL A 534 9.15 -0.09 -7.44
N CYS A 535 10.07 0.26 -6.56
CA CYS A 535 9.75 1.01 -5.36
C CYS A 535 9.23 2.41 -5.71
N THR A 536 8.01 2.75 -5.29
CA THR A 536 7.44 4.10 -5.46
C THR A 536 8.32 5.23 -4.92
N GLY A 537 9.16 4.95 -3.92
CA GLY A 537 10.14 5.90 -3.38
C GLY A 537 11.23 6.36 -4.35
N ILE A 538 11.43 5.67 -5.47
CA ILE A 538 12.32 6.10 -6.56
C ILE A 538 11.52 6.41 -7.85
N SER A 539 10.18 6.43 -7.75
CA SER A 539 9.24 6.57 -8.86
C SER A 539 7.99 7.36 -8.40
N ALA A 540 6.80 6.73 -8.34
CA ALA A 540 5.52 7.41 -8.31
C ALA A 540 5.28 8.33 -7.11
N PHE A 541 5.89 8.06 -5.95
CA PHE A 541 5.66 8.82 -4.71
C PHE A 541 6.37 10.18 -4.69
N HIS A 542 7.36 10.41 -5.56
CA HIS A 542 8.23 11.58 -5.48
C HIS A 542 8.09 12.54 -6.65
N LEU A 543 8.36 13.82 -6.37
CA LEU A 543 8.57 14.83 -7.40
C LEU A 543 9.89 14.59 -8.11
N LYS A 544 9.90 14.74 -9.44
CA LYS A 544 11.06 14.55 -10.32
C LYS A 544 11.86 13.26 -10.02
N PRO A 545 11.24 12.08 -10.16
CA PRO A 545 11.91 10.79 -9.95
C PRO A 545 12.78 10.39 -11.16
N PRO A 546 13.74 9.46 -10.99
CA PRO A 546 14.46 8.85 -12.11
C PRO A 546 13.56 7.95 -12.99
N TYR A 547 12.57 7.25 -12.42
CA TYR A 547 11.62 6.46 -13.23
C TYR A 547 10.39 7.30 -13.57
N HIS A 548 10.06 7.40 -14.85
CA HIS A 548 8.94 8.21 -15.35
C HIS A 548 8.39 7.64 -16.66
N LEU A 549 7.27 8.19 -17.15
CA LEU A 549 6.57 7.67 -18.34
C LEU A 549 7.47 7.58 -19.58
N HIS A 550 8.42 8.50 -19.74
CA HIS A 550 9.31 8.54 -20.91
C HIS A 550 10.41 7.48 -20.96
N ASN A 551 10.81 6.89 -19.83
CA ASN A 551 11.91 5.89 -19.79
C ASN A 551 11.47 4.51 -19.29
N TYR A 552 10.30 4.39 -18.66
CA TYR A 552 9.72 3.09 -18.33
C TYR A 552 9.59 2.13 -19.53
N PRO A 553 9.20 2.60 -20.74
CA PRO A 553 9.13 1.74 -21.92
C PRO A 553 10.47 1.08 -22.25
N GLU A 554 11.57 1.82 -22.09
CA GLU A 554 12.93 1.31 -22.31
C GLU A 554 13.33 0.29 -21.24
N PHE A 555 13.06 0.55 -19.96
CA PHE A 555 13.31 -0.41 -18.89
C PHE A 555 12.59 -1.75 -19.16
N ILE A 556 11.31 -1.69 -19.53
CA ILE A 556 10.51 -2.88 -19.84
C ILE A 556 11.08 -3.60 -21.07
N SER A 557 11.34 -2.85 -22.15
CA SER A 557 11.82 -3.42 -23.41
C SER A 557 13.19 -4.06 -23.29
N TYR A 558 14.14 -3.38 -22.63
CA TYR A 558 15.50 -3.89 -22.46
C TYR A 558 15.56 -5.07 -21.51
N ALA A 559 14.70 -5.11 -20.49
CA ALA A 559 14.63 -6.23 -19.56
C ALA A 559 13.97 -7.46 -20.18
N SER A 560 12.78 -7.30 -20.77
CA SER A 560 11.88 -8.40 -21.13
C SER A 560 11.86 -8.78 -22.62
N GLY A 561 12.30 -7.88 -23.49
CA GLY A 561 12.16 -8.04 -24.95
C GLY A 561 10.77 -7.76 -25.50
N ILE A 562 9.82 -7.34 -24.67
CA ILE A 562 8.51 -6.82 -25.10
C ILE A 562 8.75 -5.47 -25.80
N ASN A 563 8.14 -5.26 -26.97
CA ASN A 563 8.18 -3.96 -27.61
C ASN A 563 7.26 -2.98 -26.89
N MET A 564 7.81 -2.17 -25.99
CA MET A 564 7.08 -1.18 -25.22
C MET A 564 7.52 0.21 -25.64
N ASP A 565 6.57 1.03 -26.08
CA ASP A 565 6.73 2.47 -26.26
C ASP A 565 5.82 3.24 -25.29
N TYR A 566 5.79 4.57 -25.43
CA TYR A 566 4.99 5.42 -24.56
C TYR A 566 3.49 5.10 -24.68
N ASP A 567 2.95 5.00 -25.89
CA ASP A 567 1.52 4.81 -26.13
C ASP A 567 1.05 3.43 -25.65
N GLU A 568 1.84 2.38 -25.89
CA GLU A 568 1.52 1.05 -25.36
C GLU A 568 1.60 1.02 -23.83
N LEU A 569 2.54 1.75 -23.20
CA LEU A 569 2.59 1.87 -21.74
C LEU A 569 1.34 2.56 -21.19
N ILE A 570 0.86 3.62 -21.86
CA ILE A 570 -0.41 4.29 -21.51
C ILE A 570 -1.58 3.31 -21.65
N LYS A 571 -1.64 2.56 -22.76
CA LYS A 571 -2.71 1.57 -23.00
C LYS A 571 -2.71 0.46 -21.95
N VAL A 572 -1.58 -0.17 -21.67
CA VAL A 572 -1.44 -1.25 -20.69
C VAL A 572 -1.73 -0.79 -19.27
N SER A 573 -1.26 0.40 -18.87
CA SER A 573 -1.58 0.95 -17.54
C SER A 573 -3.07 1.25 -17.37
N ASN A 574 -3.74 1.77 -18.42
CA ASN A 574 -5.20 1.93 -18.44
C ASN A 574 -5.91 0.58 -18.34
N ARG A 575 -5.49 -0.41 -19.13
CA ARG A 575 -6.04 -1.77 -19.11
C ARG A 575 -5.96 -2.38 -17.72
N ASN A 576 -4.80 -2.32 -17.08
CA ASN A 576 -4.60 -2.84 -15.73
C ASN A 576 -5.48 -2.13 -14.70
N ARG A 577 -5.60 -0.80 -14.77
CA ARG A 577 -6.45 -0.03 -13.86
C ARG A 577 -7.94 -0.36 -14.05
N GLN A 578 -8.42 -0.47 -15.29
CA GLN A 578 -9.79 -0.89 -15.57
C GLN A 578 -10.07 -2.30 -15.09
N LEU A 579 -9.09 -3.21 -15.18
CA LEU A 579 -9.23 -4.57 -14.69
C LEU A 579 -9.39 -4.61 -13.16
N VAL A 580 -8.61 -3.82 -12.40
CA VAL A 580 -8.81 -3.66 -10.94
C VAL A 580 -10.22 -3.16 -10.65
N ARG A 581 -10.65 -2.08 -11.31
CA ARG A 581 -12.01 -1.53 -11.15
C ARG A 581 -13.07 -2.58 -11.43
N SER A 582 -12.88 -3.35 -12.49
CA SER A 582 -13.86 -4.32 -12.97
C SER A 582 -14.02 -5.48 -11.98
N VAL A 583 -12.93 -5.97 -11.38
CA VAL A 583 -13.01 -6.98 -10.30
C VAL A 583 -13.87 -6.47 -9.14
N ASN A 584 -13.69 -5.21 -8.75
CA ASN A 584 -14.46 -4.60 -7.68
C ASN A 584 -15.93 -4.36 -8.07
N VAL A 585 -16.20 -3.84 -9.26
CA VAL A 585 -17.56 -3.65 -9.80
C VAL A 585 -18.32 -4.98 -9.87
N ARG A 586 -17.64 -6.06 -10.27
CA ARG A 586 -18.22 -7.42 -10.29
C ARG A 586 -18.67 -7.88 -8.90
N ARG A 587 -18.04 -7.36 -7.84
CA ARG A 587 -18.37 -7.59 -6.42
C ARG A 587 -19.33 -6.55 -5.82
N GLY A 588 -19.98 -5.73 -6.66
CA GLY A 588 -20.98 -4.77 -6.22
C GLY A 588 -20.46 -3.37 -5.91
N TYR A 589 -19.18 -3.09 -6.13
CA TYR A 589 -18.64 -1.74 -5.97
C TYR A 589 -19.35 -0.77 -6.92
N ARG A 590 -19.87 0.35 -6.40
CA ARG A 590 -20.49 1.42 -7.19
C ARG A 590 -20.00 2.80 -6.77
N ARG A 591 -20.44 3.85 -7.48
CA ARG A 591 -20.11 5.24 -7.13
C ARG A 591 -20.50 5.62 -5.71
N ALA A 592 -21.54 5.01 -5.14
CA ALA A 592 -21.91 5.24 -3.74
C ALA A 592 -20.76 4.92 -2.76
N ASP A 593 -19.84 4.02 -3.13
CA ASP A 593 -18.66 3.65 -2.34
C ASP A 593 -17.47 4.63 -2.55
N ASP A 594 -17.53 5.51 -3.55
CA ASP A 594 -16.50 6.49 -3.90
C ASP A 594 -16.72 7.83 -3.17
N THR A 595 -16.97 7.78 -1.86
CA THR A 595 -17.26 8.97 -1.04
C THR A 595 -16.25 9.10 0.12
N PRO A 596 -15.59 10.26 0.28
CA PRO A 596 -14.70 10.51 1.42
C PRO A 596 -15.52 10.72 2.70
N PRO A 597 -14.90 10.64 3.89
CA PRO A 597 -15.60 10.91 5.14
C PRO A 597 -16.31 12.28 5.12
N GLU A 598 -17.47 12.37 5.78
CA GLU A 598 -18.29 13.58 5.75
C GLU A 598 -17.53 14.81 6.26
N ASP A 599 -16.80 14.63 7.36
CA ASP A 599 -16.03 15.67 8.06
C ASP A 599 -14.58 15.83 7.54
N HIS A 600 -14.22 15.17 6.43
CA HIS A 600 -12.85 15.16 5.91
C HIS A 600 -12.32 16.55 5.56
N TRP A 601 -13.21 17.44 5.11
CA TRP A 601 -12.97 18.87 4.96
C TRP A 601 -14.05 19.69 5.65
N LYS A 602 -13.65 20.74 6.38
CA LYS A 602 -14.59 21.67 7.01
C LYS A 602 -15.46 22.42 5.99
N LYS A 603 -14.90 22.80 4.84
CA LYS A 603 -15.64 23.44 3.74
C LYS A 603 -15.79 22.48 2.57
N ARG A 604 -16.99 21.92 2.45
CA ARG A 604 -17.45 21.05 1.34
C ARG A 604 -18.17 21.87 0.27
N LEU A 605 -18.20 21.37 -0.96
CA LEU A 605 -18.89 21.99 -2.09
C LEU A 605 -19.63 20.90 -2.89
N PRO A 606 -20.79 20.41 -2.42
CA PRO A 606 -21.42 19.19 -2.96
C PRO A 606 -21.69 19.22 -4.47
N GLU A 607 -22.17 20.33 -5.02
CA GLU A 607 -22.42 20.44 -6.47
C GLU A 607 -21.11 20.37 -7.28
N TYR A 608 -20.07 21.07 -6.82
CA TYR A 608 -18.76 21.03 -7.46
C TYR A 608 -18.09 19.66 -7.32
N GLU A 609 -18.23 19.00 -6.17
CA GLU A 609 -17.77 17.63 -5.93
C GLU A 609 -18.46 16.64 -6.90
N LYS A 610 -19.77 16.81 -7.11
CA LYS A 610 -20.53 16.03 -8.09
C LYS A 610 -20.03 16.28 -9.51
N GLU A 611 -19.85 17.54 -9.92
CA GLU A 611 -19.32 17.90 -11.25
C GLU A 611 -17.93 17.30 -11.49
N LEU A 612 -17.06 17.40 -10.48
CA LEU A 612 -15.70 16.88 -10.50
C LEU A 612 -15.69 15.34 -10.65
N MET A 613 -16.52 14.63 -9.87
CA MET A 613 -16.64 13.18 -9.98
C MET A 613 -17.30 12.74 -11.31
N ASP A 614 -18.33 13.45 -11.78
CA ASP A 614 -18.98 13.21 -13.08
C ASP A 614 -17.95 13.34 -14.22
N ALA A 615 -17.11 14.38 -14.16
CA ALA A 615 -16.04 14.60 -15.15
C ALA A 615 -14.98 13.51 -15.07
N TYR A 616 -14.58 13.08 -13.87
CA TYR A 616 -13.59 12.02 -13.71
C TYR A 616 -14.10 10.66 -14.20
N CYS A 617 -15.35 10.29 -13.92
CA CYS A 617 -15.97 9.08 -14.50
C CYS A 617 -15.89 9.09 -16.03
N ARG A 618 -16.32 10.18 -16.67
CA ARG A 618 -16.23 10.31 -18.13
C ARG A 618 -14.79 10.24 -18.63
N PHE A 619 -13.87 10.92 -17.95
CA PHE A 619 -12.44 10.91 -18.29
C PHE A 619 -11.85 9.48 -18.25
N LYS A 620 -12.27 8.65 -17.30
CA LYS A 620 -11.80 7.26 -17.16
C LYS A 620 -12.56 6.25 -18.05
N GLY A 621 -13.52 6.71 -18.85
CA GLY A 621 -14.37 5.83 -19.66
C GLY A 621 -15.35 5.03 -18.79
N TRP A 622 -15.89 5.62 -17.73
CA TRP A 622 -16.91 5.02 -16.88
C TRP A 622 -18.25 5.71 -17.07
N ASN A 623 -19.32 4.96 -16.84
CA ASN A 623 -20.63 5.56 -16.67
C ASN A 623 -20.71 6.34 -15.34
N LEU A 624 -21.82 7.04 -15.11
CA LEU A 624 -21.98 7.88 -13.92
C LEU A 624 -22.19 7.08 -12.62
N ASP A 625 -22.29 5.75 -12.68
CA ASP A 625 -22.28 4.85 -11.52
C ASP A 625 -20.88 4.26 -11.27
N GLY A 626 -19.87 4.73 -12.02
CA GLY A 626 -18.47 4.33 -11.87
C GLY A 626 -18.17 2.93 -12.41
N VAL A 627 -18.98 2.43 -13.35
CA VAL A 627 -18.77 1.16 -14.05
C VAL A 627 -18.06 1.43 -15.39
N PRO A 628 -16.97 0.72 -15.74
CA PRO A 628 -16.34 0.84 -17.06
C PRO A 628 -17.33 0.59 -18.20
N THR A 629 -17.38 1.51 -19.17
CA THR A 629 -18.29 1.39 -20.33
C THR A 629 -17.83 0.27 -21.28
N LYS A 630 -18.76 -0.25 -22.08
CA LYS A 630 -18.45 -1.28 -23.09
C LYS A 630 -17.40 -0.81 -24.08
N GLU A 631 -17.53 0.43 -24.56
CA GLU A 631 -16.59 1.07 -25.49
C GLU A 631 -15.17 1.12 -24.89
N SER A 632 -15.02 1.64 -23.67
CA SER A 632 -13.70 1.75 -23.03
C SER A 632 -13.04 0.38 -22.77
N LEU A 633 -13.84 -0.64 -22.44
CA LEU A 633 -13.34 -2.00 -22.26
C LEU A 633 -12.92 -2.61 -23.60
N GLN A 634 -13.67 -2.37 -24.69
CA GLN A 634 -13.32 -2.85 -26.02
C GLN A 634 -12.00 -2.22 -26.52
N GLU A 635 -11.82 -0.91 -26.35
CA GLU A 635 -10.58 -0.20 -26.72
C GLU A 635 -9.33 -0.75 -26.01
N LEU A 636 -9.53 -1.32 -24.81
CA LEU A 636 -8.47 -1.88 -23.97
C LEU A 636 -8.35 -3.40 -24.08
N ASP A 637 -8.98 -4.03 -25.07
CA ASP A 637 -8.94 -5.48 -25.29
C ASP A 637 -9.54 -6.29 -24.11
N LEU A 638 -10.52 -5.71 -23.41
CA LEU A 638 -11.23 -6.26 -22.26
C LEU A 638 -12.72 -6.55 -22.55
N ALA A 639 -13.08 -6.81 -23.82
CA ALA A 639 -14.46 -7.05 -24.22
C ALA A 639 -15.17 -8.18 -23.42
N TYR A 640 -14.41 -9.20 -23.00
CA TYR A 640 -14.91 -10.29 -22.15
C TYR A 640 -15.44 -9.82 -20.78
N ILE A 641 -14.98 -8.66 -20.28
CA ILE A 641 -15.50 -8.04 -19.06
C ILE A 641 -16.87 -7.42 -19.33
N ALA A 642 -17.02 -6.75 -20.46
CA ALA A 642 -18.28 -6.16 -20.88
C ALA A 642 -19.35 -7.24 -21.12
N GLU A 643 -18.96 -8.41 -21.62
CA GLU A 643 -19.86 -9.56 -21.75
C GLU A 643 -20.30 -10.12 -20.38
N ASP A 644 -19.38 -10.27 -19.41
CA ASP A 644 -19.71 -10.73 -18.04
C ASP A 644 -20.59 -9.70 -17.29
N PHE A 645 -20.16 -8.44 -17.26
CA PHE A 645 -21.00 -7.28 -17.56
C PHE A 645 -22.51 -7.47 -17.73
N GLU A 646 -22.87 -7.61 -19.00
CA GLU A 646 -24.23 -7.78 -19.51
C GLU A 646 -24.90 -9.03 -18.94
N GLN A 647 -24.20 -10.16 -18.90
CA GLN A 647 -24.74 -11.43 -18.41
C GLN A 647 -25.19 -11.34 -16.94
N ARG A 648 -24.51 -10.52 -16.14
CA ARG A 648 -24.84 -10.26 -14.73
C ARG A 648 -25.85 -9.13 -14.53
N GLY A 649 -26.28 -8.45 -15.60
CA GLY A 649 -27.16 -7.29 -15.52
C GLY A 649 -26.52 -6.11 -14.78
N ILE A 650 -25.19 -5.96 -14.86
CA ILE A 650 -24.47 -4.84 -14.23
C ILE A 650 -24.69 -3.56 -15.04
N TYR A 651 -24.72 -3.64 -16.37
CA TYR A 651 -25.21 -2.57 -17.23
C TYR A 651 -26.74 -2.50 -17.13
N LYS A 652 -27.28 -1.32 -16.82
CA LYS A 652 -28.72 -1.08 -16.87
C LYS A 652 -29.11 -0.58 -18.27
N ASP A 653 -30.33 -0.90 -18.71
CA ASP A 653 -30.83 -0.48 -20.02
C ASP A 653 -30.71 1.05 -20.21
N GLY A 654 -29.91 1.50 -21.18
CA GLY A 654 -29.71 2.91 -21.50
C GLY A 654 -28.68 3.66 -20.64
N GLU A 655 -27.90 2.96 -19.81
CA GLU A 655 -26.77 3.50 -19.03
C GLU A 655 -25.38 3.16 -19.61
N ASP A 656 -25.34 2.73 -20.89
CA ASP A 656 -24.13 2.42 -21.66
C ASP A 656 -23.32 3.68 -22.04
#